data_AF-A0A4C2EBU1-F1
#
_entry.id   AF-A0A4C2EBU1-F1
#
_cell.length_a   1.000
_cell.length_b   1.000
_cell.length_c   1.000
_cell.angle_alpha   90.00
_cell.angle_beta   90.00
_cell.angle_gamma   90.00
#
_symmetry.space_group_name_H-M   'P 1'
#
loop_
_entity.id
_entity.type
_entity.pdbx_description
1 polymer ?
#
loop_
_entity_poly.entity_id
_entity_poly.type
_entity_poly.pdbx_seq_one_letter_code
_entity_poly.pdbx_strand_id
1 'polypeptide(L)'
;MGSRKRSQSEIKSAIVKKRKHEDTLLEQGSFGATGKDIFEGDDMYEDALSKQSDDDSWENLEQDYEKRSRTLRNQEDTMVEGLPIKIDGKIERKMIKQEPKKKESVDHSDESEKNKDVSENDSESEEEKEEDEKEHIPDTEEKIIQLKEEIADLVEKILENPEENVPALSRLCRMVKSKNPNTCKFSMLALVPVFKSIIPGYRIRPLTELEKRERVSKEVGRLRHFEQSLVGIYKNYVDVLKELSKVPNNDDPLKVQMGALATQAANELISNASHFNFRTEMFSLIIRRICKPNLRADSMSERSIKTLESILNDDKDGIISLEIVRILCKTAKIRKYNVEESVINILLSLDVLSDYDPNTKEEHDREKIKMKKKDRVHLSKKQRKSRKEMKQIEEEMRKAEQSVTVEERERNQAEILQHVFFLYLNILKVQNPKLVGAVLEGLVKFGNMANFELLGDFLEVMKELINDADLNYMSSTEVRKVLLCIVSSFSIVSNHSQMKFNMDLSSFVDALYALLPSISLDANIELSHKSMRLADPLGSEILKPSVNVSTKAELLLKALDYIFFRSKSGTKQRAAAFTKRIYMCVEHTPEKTSIALLKFLDKLMNKYPEIGGLYSTEDRIGNGKFIMEAETPALCNPESATLWENSLLINHYCPTVVKGIRFLGNRSKESH
;
A
#
# COMPACT_ATOMS: atom_id res chain seq x y z
N MET A 1 -32.65 -31.56 -63.75
CA MET A 1 -31.68 -31.39 -62.64
C MET A 1 -31.76 -32.55 -61.63
N GLY A 2 -31.36 -33.78 -61.99
CA GLY A 2 -31.50 -34.96 -61.10
C GLY A 2 -30.22 -35.78 -60.85
N SER A 3 -29.21 -35.68 -61.73
CA SER A 3 -28.05 -36.57 -61.68
C SER A 3 -26.89 -36.05 -60.80
N ARG A 4 -26.69 -34.73 -60.67
CA ARG A 4 -25.60 -34.15 -59.84
C ARG A 4 -25.87 -34.12 -58.32
N LYS A 5 -27.08 -34.43 -57.85
CA LYS A 5 -27.40 -34.50 -56.41
C LYS A 5 -27.12 -35.88 -55.79
N ARG A 6 -27.17 -36.96 -56.59
CA ARG A 6 -26.89 -38.33 -56.11
C ARG A 6 -25.41 -38.53 -55.78
N SER A 7 -24.50 -37.98 -56.59
CA SER A 7 -23.06 -38.08 -56.31
C SER A 7 -22.63 -37.33 -55.05
N GLN A 8 -23.27 -36.19 -54.72
CA GLN A 8 -22.99 -35.48 -53.47
C GLN A 8 -23.56 -36.19 -52.23
N SER A 9 -24.68 -36.93 -52.34
CA SER A 9 -25.18 -37.73 -51.21
C SER A 9 -24.32 -38.97 -50.96
N GLU A 10 -23.79 -39.59 -52.02
CA GLU A 10 -22.90 -40.75 -51.93
C GLU A 10 -21.53 -40.37 -51.34
N ILE A 11 -20.99 -39.21 -51.71
CA ILE A 11 -19.74 -38.69 -51.11
C ILE A 11 -19.96 -38.38 -49.62
N LYS A 12 -21.11 -37.78 -49.25
CA LYS A 12 -21.43 -37.51 -47.84
C LYS A 12 -21.63 -38.80 -47.03
N SER A 13 -22.28 -39.81 -47.60
CA SER A 13 -22.48 -41.09 -46.89
C SER A 13 -21.17 -41.87 -46.74
N ALA A 14 -20.26 -41.79 -47.71
CA ALA A 14 -18.92 -42.37 -47.60
C ALA A 14 -18.08 -41.69 -46.51
N ILE A 15 -18.15 -40.36 -46.39
CA ILE A 15 -17.44 -39.59 -45.35
C ILE A 15 -18.02 -39.91 -43.95
N VAL A 16 -19.34 -40.06 -43.82
CA VAL A 16 -19.98 -40.45 -42.54
C VAL A 16 -19.62 -41.88 -42.14
N LYS A 17 -19.55 -42.82 -43.10
CA LYS A 17 -19.07 -44.18 -42.83
C LYS A 17 -17.61 -44.21 -42.37
N LYS A 18 -16.75 -43.39 -42.99
CA LYS A 18 -15.33 -43.30 -42.62
C LYS A 18 -15.15 -42.73 -41.20
N ARG A 19 -15.92 -41.69 -40.83
CA ARG A 19 -15.94 -41.16 -39.46
C ARG A 19 -16.44 -42.17 -38.44
N LYS A 20 -17.54 -42.88 -38.74
CA LYS A 20 -18.05 -43.93 -37.85
C LYS A 20 -17.02 -45.05 -37.64
N HIS A 21 -16.22 -45.37 -38.67
CA HIS A 21 -15.16 -46.37 -38.54
C HIS A 21 -14.00 -45.87 -37.68
N GLU A 22 -13.60 -44.61 -37.83
CA GLU A 22 -12.60 -43.94 -36.99
C GLU A 22 -13.07 -43.81 -35.53
N ASP A 23 -14.36 -43.52 -35.29
CA ASP A 23 -14.95 -43.46 -33.96
C ASP A 23 -15.04 -44.86 -33.32
N THR A 24 -15.37 -45.92 -34.08
CA THR A 24 -15.34 -47.31 -33.55
C THR A 24 -13.93 -47.81 -33.24
N LEU A 25 -12.90 -47.26 -33.89
CA LEU A 25 -11.49 -47.55 -33.57
C LEU A 25 -11.04 -46.84 -32.28
N LEU A 26 -11.69 -45.73 -31.91
CA LEU A 26 -11.45 -45.00 -30.67
C LEU A 26 -12.24 -45.57 -29.48
N GLU A 27 -13.40 -46.20 -29.73
CA GLU A 27 -14.20 -46.87 -28.68
C GLU A 27 -13.62 -48.22 -28.21
N GLN A 28 -12.68 -48.84 -28.96
CA GLN A 28 -12.06 -50.11 -28.57
C GLN A 28 -10.84 -49.97 -27.62
N GLY A 29 -10.61 -48.77 -27.06
CA GLY A 29 -9.53 -48.48 -26.13
C GLY A 29 -9.92 -48.40 -24.64
N SER A 30 -10.94 -49.12 -24.15
CA SER A 30 -11.23 -49.19 -22.72
C SER A 30 -11.96 -50.48 -22.30
N PHE A 31 -11.20 -51.43 -21.73
CA PHE A 31 -11.70 -52.33 -20.68
C PHE A 31 -11.66 -51.53 -19.37
N GLY A 32 -12.64 -51.51 -18.47
CA GLY A 32 -13.84 -52.30 -18.29
C GLY A 32 -14.12 -52.29 -16.79
N ALA A 33 -15.22 -51.66 -16.36
CA ALA A 33 -15.67 -51.62 -14.98
C ALA A 33 -16.87 -52.56 -14.80
N THR A 34 -16.80 -53.49 -13.84
CA THR A 34 -17.91 -54.15 -13.13
C THR A 34 -17.31 -54.85 -11.90
N GLY A 35 -17.84 -54.84 -10.68
CA GLY A 35 -19.01 -54.25 -10.05
C GLY A 35 -19.26 -54.93 -8.68
N LYS A 36 -19.81 -54.16 -7.73
CA LYS A 36 -20.71 -54.52 -6.60
C LYS A 36 -20.21 -55.19 -5.28
N ASP A 37 -20.50 -54.44 -4.21
CA ASP A 37 -21.32 -54.78 -3.02
C ASP A 37 -20.65 -55.29 -1.71
N ILE A 38 -20.70 -54.40 -0.68
CA ILE A 38 -21.19 -54.59 0.72
C ILE A 38 -20.19 -54.66 1.92
N PHE A 39 -20.57 -53.89 2.97
CA PHE A 39 -20.32 -53.92 4.43
C PHE A 39 -19.26 -52.99 5.10
N GLU A 40 -19.62 -52.62 6.34
CA GLU A 40 -19.36 -51.45 7.19
C GLU A 40 -18.01 -51.44 7.95
N GLY A 41 -17.64 -50.26 8.48
CA GLY A 41 -17.14 -50.14 9.87
C GLY A 41 -15.69 -49.66 10.11
N ASP A 42 -15.59 -48.45 10.67
CA ASP A 42 -14.65 -47.95 11.70
C ASP A 42 -13.10 -47.96 11.56
N ASP A 43 -12.56 -46.75 11.82
CA ASP A 43 -11.44 -46.40 12.70
C ASP A 43 -9.96 -46.78 12.41
N MET A 44 -9.15 -45.70 12.36
CA MET A 44 -7.93 -45.46 13.18
C MET A 44 -6.54 -46.03 12.76
N TYR A 45 -5.59 -45.07 12.65
CA TYR A 45 -4.15 -45.10 12.99
C TYR A 45 -3.07 -45.67 12.03
N GLU A 46 -2.01 -44.85 11.90
CA GLU A 46 -0.55 -45.10 11.82
C GLU A 46 0.11 -45.94 10.71
N ASP A 47 0.96 -45.22 9.95
CA ASP A 47 2.42 -45.37 9.79
C ASP A 47 3.11 -46.76 9.71
N ALA A 48 4.21 -46.75 8.93
CA ALA A 48 5.34 -47.69 8.88
C ALA A 48 5.36 -48.87 7.88
N LEU A 49 6.39 -48.78 7.01
CA LEU A 49 7.35 -49.81 6.59
C LEU A 49 6.96 -50.97 5.64
N SER A 50 7.59 -50.90 4.46
CA SER A 50 8.29 -51.98 3.73
C SER A 50 7.52 -53.27 3.36
N LYS A 51 7.43 -53.54 2.05
CA LYS A 51 8.17 -54.63 1.39
C LYS A 51 7.87 -54.67 -0.11
N GLN A 52 8.96 -54.88 -0.85
CA GLN A 52 8.98 -55.27 -2.25
C GLN A 52 8.34 -56.64 -2.43
N SER A 53 7.63 -56.82 -3.55
CA SER A 53 7.51 -58.12 -4.21
C SER A 53 7.60 -57.89 -5.71
N ASP A 54 8.66 -58.43 -6.28
CA ASP A 54 9.00 -58.47 -7.70
C ASP A 54 7.92 -59.19 -8.51
N ASP A 55 7.51 -58.61 -9.63
CA ASP A 55 6.80 -59.32 -10.69
C ASP A 55 7.52 -59.04 -12.02
N ASP A 56 8.28 -60.04 -12.47
CA ASP A 56 9.12 -60.04 -13.66
C ASP A 56 8.27 -60.10 -14.94
N SER A 57 7.86 -58.93 -15.43
CA SER A 57 7.30 -58.76 -16.78
C SER A 57 8.43 -58.65 -17.82
N TRP A 58 8.29 -59.39 -18.92
CA TRP A 58 9.21 -59.42 -20.07
C TRP A 58 9.55 -58.03 -20.66
N GLU A 59 8.71 -57.00 -20.43
CA GLU A 59 8.96 -55.63 -20.87
C GLU A 59 10.06 -54.89 -20.06
N ASN A 60 10.34 -55.30 -18.82
CA ASN A 60 11.40 -54.69 -18.00
C ASN A 60 12.80 -55.15 -18.41
N LEU A 61 12.92 -56.37 -18.95
CA LEU A 61 14.21 -56.95 -19.37
C LEU A 61 14.79 -56.29 -20.63
N GLU A 62 13.94 -55.88 -21.59
CA GLU A 62 14.40 -55.13 -22.77
C GLU A 62 14.87 -53.72 -22.40
N GLN A 63 14.17 -53.04 -21.49
CA GLN A 63 14.56 -51.70 -21.03
C GLN A 63 15.89 -51.69 -20.27
N ASP A 64 16.19 -52.74 -19.51
CA ASP A 64 17.46 -52.90 -18.81
C ASP A 64 18.60 -53.32 -19.74
N TYR A 65 18.30 -54.01 -20.85
CA TYR A 65 19.26 -54.34 -21.89
C TYR A 65 19.66 -53.12 -22.72
N GLU A 66 18.72 -52.21 -23.02
CA GLU A 66 18.99 -50.96 -23.77
C GLU A 66 19.78 -49.92 -22.95
N LYS A 67 19.65 -49.91 -21.62
CA LYS A 67 20.33 -48.96 -20.73
C LYS A 67 21.77 -49.33 -20.36
N ARG A 68 22.21 -50.56 -20.65
CA ARG A 68 23.60 -50.98 -20.38
C ARG A 68 24.53 -50.49 -21.49
N SER A 69 25.50 -49.65 -21.13
CA SER A 69 26.57 -49.27 -22.04
C SER A 69 27.40 -50.50 -22.42
N ARG A 70 27.68 -50.62 -23.72
CA ARG A 70 28.45 -51.75 -24.26
C ARG A 70 29.92 -51.53 -23.94
N THR A 71 30.47 -52.27 -22.99
CA THR A 71 31.91 -52.27 -22.71
C THR A 71 32.62 -53.14 -23.75
N LEU A 72 33.33 -52.52 -24.69
CA LEU A 72 34.37 -53.22 -25.44
C LEU A 72 35.52 -53.52 -24.47
N ARG A 73 35.76 -54.81 -24.22
CA ARG A 73 36.89 -55.27 -23.43
C ARG A 73 38.17 -55.03 -24.21
N ASN A 74 39.03 -54.15 -23.66
CA ASN A 74 40.40 -53.78 -24.01
C ASN A 74 40.54 -52.54 -24.93
N GLN A 75 40.74 -51.36 -24.32
CA GLN A 75 41.60 -50.29 -24.85
C GLN A 75 41.93 -49.28 -23.73
N GLU A 76 43.18 -48.86 -23.66
CA GLU A 76 43.77 -48.02 -22.61
C GLU A 76 43.28 -46.56 -22.70
N ASP A 77 42.85 -45.99 -21.58
CA ASP A 77 42.27 -44.65 -21.44
C ASP A 77 43.29 -43.51 -21.64
N THR A 78 43.70 -43.18 -22.88
CA THR A 78 44.35 -41.87 -23.20
C THR A 78 44.31 -41.46 -24.69
N MET A 79 43.30 -41.86 -25.48
CA MET A 79 43.20 -41.40 -26.89
C MET A 79 41.76 -41.06 -27.31
N VAL A 80 41.58 -39.92 -27.98
CA VAL A 80 40.30 -39.49 -28.58
C VAL A 80 40.39 -39.59 -30.11
N GLU A 81 39.36 -40.19 -30.73
CA GLU A 81 39.27 -40.35 -32.20
C GLU A 81 38.95 -39.01 -32.89
N GLY A 82 39.77 -38.63 -33.88
CA GLY A 82 39.50 -37.50 -34.77
C GLY A 82 38.59 -37.87 -35.96
N LEU A 83 38.01 -36.87 -36.63
CA LEU A 83 37.14 -37.07 -37.80
C LEU A 83 37.87 -37.84 -38.94
N PRO A 84 37.21 -38.79 -39.63
CA PRO A 84 37.83 -39.58 -40.69
C PRO A 84 38.19 -38.72 -41.91
N ILE A 85 39.39 -38.87 -42.43
CA ILE A 85 39.85 -38.20 -43.66
C ILE A 85 40.03 -39.26 -44.74
N LYS A 86 39.51 -38.98 -45.94
CA LYS A 86 39.56 -39.91 -47.09
C LYS A 86 40.82 -39.60 -47.91
N ILE A 87 41.77 -40.52 -47.93
CA ILE A 87 42.98 -40.44 -48.77
C ILE A 87 42.97 -41.70 -49.65
N ASP A 88 43.06 -41.52 -50.97
CA ASP A 88 43.09 -42.58 -51.99
C ASP A 88 42.04 -43.70 -51.83
N GLY A 89 40.79 -43.29 -51.59
CA GLY A 89 39.64 -44.20 -51.65
C GLY A 89 39.49 -45.17 -50.48
N LYS A 90 40.40 -45.18 -49.50
CA LYS A 90 40.25 -45.88 -48.23
C LYS A 90 40.12 -44.89 -47.06
N ILE A 91 39.32 -45.25 -46.07
CA ILE A 91 39.04 -44.42 -44.90
C ILE A 91 39.98 -44.88 -43.79
N GLU A 92 40.90 -44.01 -43.35
CA GLU A 92 41.77 -44.26 -42.20
C GLU A 92 41.37 -43.38 -41.01
N ARG A 93 41.40 -43.95 -39.80
CA ARG A 93 41.06 -43.29 -38.53
C ARG A 93 42.36 -42.98 -37.77
N LYS A 94 42.54 -41.72 -37.33
CA LYS A 94 43.71 -41.28 -36.53
C LYS A 94 43.31 -41.03 -35.07
N MET A 95 44.15 -41.52 -34.15
CA MET A 95 44.02 -41.37 -32.70
C MET A 95 44.95 -40.24 -32.19
N ILE A 96 44.47 -39.39 -31.27
CA ILE A 96 45.24 -38.28 -30.66
C ILE A 96 45.25 -38.41 -29.12
N LYS A 97 46.40 -38.17 -28.45
CA LYS A 97 46.56 -38.18 -26.97
C LYS A 97 46.23 -36.81 -26.35
N GLN A 98 45.63 -36.80 -25.15
CA GLN A 98 45.19 -35.59 -24.42
C GLN A 98 46.01 -35.39 -23.13
N GLU A 99 46.48 -34.16 -22.83
CA GLU A 99 47.19 -33.81 -21.57
C GLU A 99 46.23 -33.28 -20.48
N PRO A 100 46.50 -33.51 -19.17
CA PRO A 100 45.55 -33.20 -18.09
C PRO A 100 45.70 -31.79 -17.49
N LYS A 101 44.57 -31.09 -17.25
CA LYS A 101 44.49 -29.90 -16.36
C LYS A 101 43.87 -30.29 -15.00
N LYS A 102 44.61 -30.05 -13.91
CA LYS A 102 44.18 -30.28 -12.51
C LYS A 102 43.20 -29.20 -12.01
N LYS A 103 42.20 -29.63 -11.24
CA LYS A 103 41.42 -28.83 -10.28
C LYS A 103 41.78 -29.32 -8.88
N GLU A 104 42.00 -28.43 -7.93
CA GLU A 104 41.81 -28.71 -6.49
C GLU A 104 41.20 -27.49 -5.78
N SER A 105 40.42 -27.78 -4.75
CA SER A 105 39.64 -26.89 -3.87
C SER A 105 40.31 -26.69 -2.50
N VAL A 106 40.23 -25.47 -1.95
CA VAL A 106 40.08 -25.01 -0.53
C VAL A 106 40.37 -26.08 0.57
N ASP A 107 41.19 -25.91 1.63
CA ASP A 107 41.50 -24.76 2.51
C ASP A 107 42.76 -25.01 3.41
N HIS A 108 43.22 -23.93 4.06
CA HIS A 108 44.05 -23.78 5.27
C HIS A 108 45.61 -23.72 5.28
N SER A 109 46.07 -22.59 5.85
CA SER A 109 47.17 -22.35 6.81
C SER A 109 48.58 -21.91 6.33
N ASP A 110 48.94 -20.73 6.85
CA ASP A 110 50.21 -20.21 7.38
C ASP A 110 51.55 -20.23 6.63
N GLU A 111 52.07 -18.99 6.54
CA GLU A 111 53.44 -18.49 6.75
C GLU A 111 54.66 -18.96 5.92
N SER A 112 55.33 -17.91 5.42
CA SER A 112 56.78 -17.65 5.40
C SER A 112 57.57 -17.79 4.08
N GLU A 113 57.78 -16.60 3.50
CA GLU A 113 59.06 -16.00 3.09
C GLU A 113 59.96 -16.58 1.96
N LYS A 114 60.16 -15.68 0.99
CA LYS A 114 61.42 -15.22 0.35
C LYS A 114 61.90 -15.83 -0.99
N ASN A 115 61.64 -14.99 -2.01
CA ASN A 115 62.58 -14.33 -2.93
C ASN A 115 63.21 -15.06 -4.14
N LYS A 116 62.91 -14.46 -5.32
CA LYS A 116 63.78 -14.14 -6.48
C LYS A 116 64.31 -15.31 -7.33
N ASP A 117 64.35 -15.31 -8.67
CA ASP A 117 64.31 -14.29 -9.75
C ASP A 117 63.74 -14.93 -11.05
N VAL A 118 62.81 -14.26 -11.78
CA VAL A 118 62.93 -13.58 -13.11
C VAL A 118 63.15 -14.46 -14.36
N SER A 119 62.11 -14.54 -15.23
CA SER A 119 62.10 -14.21 -16.68
C SER A 119 60.88 -14.89 -17.35
N GLU A 120 59.76 -14.17 -17.54
CA GLU A 120 59.34 -13.52 -18.81
C GLU A 120 58.82 -14.47 -19.90
N ASN A 121 57.48 -14.63 -19.96
CA ASN A 121 56.61 -14.30 -21.11
C ASN A 121 55.27 -15.03 -20.99
N ASP A 122 54.21 -14.29 -20.70
CA ASP A 122 52.98 -14.27 -21.52
C ASP A 122 52.06 -13.15 -21.02
N SER A 123 52.32 -11.97 -21.57
CA SER A 123 51.46 -10.80 -21.62
C SER A 123 50.23 -11.10 -22.48
N GLU A 124 49.03 -11.10 -21.89
CA GLU A 124 47.76 -10.72 -22.57
C GLU A 124 46.49 -10.80 -21.67
N SER A 125 46.59 -10.83 -20.33
CA SER A 125 45.37 -10.94 -19.48
C SER A 125 45.36 -10.12 -18.19
N GLU A 126 46.15 -9.05 -18.10
CA GLU A 126 46.19 -8.18 -16.92
C GLU A 126 45.59 -6.77 -17.12
N GLU A 127 45.29 -6.34 -18.34
CA GLU A 127 44.85 -4.95 -18.58
C GLU A 127 43.44 -4.60 -18.05
N GLU A 128 42.56 -5.58 -17.79
CA GLU A 128 41.21 -5.29 -17.26
C GLU A 128 41.10 -5.33 -15.72
N LYS A 129 42.17 -5.69 -14.99
CA LYS A 129 42.12 -5.81 -13.52
C LYS A 129 42.77 -4.65 -12.77
N GLU A 130 43.55 -3.80 -13.42
CA GLU A 130 44.28 -2.72 -12.75
C GLU A 130 43.51 -1.39 -12.60
N GLU A 131 42.29 -1.25 -13.14
CA GLU A 131 41.54 0.01 -12.99
C GLU A 131 40.80 0.16 -11.65
N ASP A 132 40.65 -0.91 -10.86
CA ASP A 132 39.89 -0.91 -9.60
C ASP A 132 40.73 -0.50 -8.35
N GLU A 133 42.03 -0.25 -8.50
CA GLU A 133 42.94 0.15 -7.41
C GLU A 133 43.48 1.58 -7.51
N LYS A 134 42.70 2.53 -8.05
CA LYS A 134 43.06 3.94 -7.91
C LYS A 134 42.53 4.49 -6.59
N GLU A 135 43.48 4.73 -5.70
CA GLU A 135 43.37 5.51 -4.47
C GLU A 135 42.59 6.82 -4.68
N HIS A 136 42.14 7.38 -3.56
CA HIS A 136 41.25 8.53 -3.39
C HIS A 136 41.78 9.84 -4.05
N ILE A 137 41.92 9.85 -5.38
CA ILE A 137 42.31 11.02 -6.14
C ILE A 137 41.03 11.82 -6.43
N PRO A 138 40.94 13.10 -6.04
CA PRO A 138 39.80 13.92 -6.42
C PRO A 138 39.68 13.97 -7.95
N ASP A 139 38.52 13.62 -8.47
CA ASP A 139 38.27 13.64 -9.91
C ASP A 139 38.49 15.05 -10.46
N THR A 140 39.39 15.16 -11.44
CA THR A 140 39.53 16.37 -12.25
C THR A 140 38.23 16.61 -13.03
N GLU A 141 37.87 17.87 -13.29
CA GLU A 141 36.64 18.20 -14.02
C GLU A 141 36.53 17.47 -15.37
N GLU A 142 37.65 17.26 -16.05
CA GLU A 142 37.75 16.50 -17.30
C GLU A 142 37.36 15.03 -17.14
N LYS A 143 37.77 14.37 -16.04
CA LYS A 143 37.40 12.97 -15.75
C LYS A 143 35.91 12.84 -15.47
N ILE A 144 35.31 13.83 -14.83
CA ILE A 144 33.85 13.85 -14.58
C ILE A 144 33.08 13.93 -15.90
N ILE A 145 33.57 14.69 -16.88
CA ILE A 145 32.96 14.80 -18.20
C ILE A 145 33.09 13.46 -18.94
N GLN A 146 34.28 12.87 -18.97
CA GLN A 146 34.51 11.55 -19.58
C GLN A 146 33.60 10.47 -18.97
N LEU A 147 33.52 10.40 -17.63
CA LEU A 147 32.63 9.46 -16.95
C LEU A 147 31.16 9.67 -17.30
N LYS A 148 30.72 10.92 -17.49
CA LYS A 148 29.34 11.21 -17.92
C LYS A 148 29.08 10.78 -19.35
N GLU A 149 30.04 10.97 -20.25
CA GLU A 149 29.96 10.50 -21.63
C GLU A 149 29.91 8.97 -21.68
N GLU A 150 30.77 8.27 -20.94
CA GLU A 150 30.74 6.81 -20.84
C GLU A 150 29.41 6.28 -20.28
N ILE A 151 28.87 6.91 -19.25
CA ILE A 151 27.56 6.54 -18.70
C ILE A 151 26.45 6.82 -19.72
N ALA A 152 26.52 7.93 -20.46
CA ALA A 152 25.55 8.26 -21.49
C ALA A 152 25.55 7.24 -22.63
N ASP A 153 26.72 6.83 -23.12
CA ASP A 153 26.87 5.80 -24.15
C ASP A 153 26.29 4.45 -23.70
N LEU A 154 26.49 4.08 -22.43
CA LEU A 154 25.91 2.87 -21.87
C LEU A 154 24.39 2.97 -21.76
N VAL A 155 23.85 4.12 -21.33
CA VAL A 155 22.41 4.37 -21.23
C VAL A 155 21.75 4.32 -22.61
N GLU A 156 22.35 4.94 -23.63
CA GLU A 156 21.82 4.96 -25.00
C GLU A 156 21.73 3.54 -25.57
N LYS A 157 22.82 2.75 -25.47
CA LYS A 157 22.83 1.33 -25.89
C LYS A 157 21.74 0.51 -25.22
N ILE A 158 21.49 0.74 -23.94
CA ILE A 158 20.46 0.02 -23.19
C ILE A 158 19.05 0.44 -23.63
N LEU A 159 18.83 1.73 -23.90
CA LEU A 159 17.53 2.24 -24.33
C LEU A 159 17.17 1.84 -25.77
N GLU A 160 18.16 1.70 -26.66
CA GLU A 160 17.93 1.23 -28.02
C GLU A 160 17.50 -0.24 -28.07
N ASN A 161 18.27 -1.13 -27.43
CA ASN A 161 18.03 -2.58 -27.43
C ASN A 161 18.31 -3.19 -26.05
N PRO A 162 17.31 -3.23 -25.16
CA PRO A 162 17.51 -3.70 -23.79
C PRO A 162 17.79 -5.22 -23.71
N GLU A 163 17.24 -6.01 -24.64
CA GLU A 163 17.36 -7.48 -24.61
C GLU A 163 18.77 -7.99 -24.92
N GLU A 164 19.52 -7.30 -25.78
CA GLU A 164 20.88 -7.73 -26.18
C GLU A 164 21.95 -7.12 -25.27
N ASN A 165 21.68 -5.95 -24.68
CA ASN A 165 22.66 -5.17 -23.91
C ASN A 165 22.57 -5.38 -22.38
N VAL A 166 22.21 -6.59 -21.94
CA VAL A 166 22.21 -6.98 -20.51
C VAL A 166 23.58 -6.76 -19.82
N PRO A 167 24.73 -7.06 -20.46
CA PRO A 167 26.04 -6.83 -19.83
C PRO A 167 26.31 -5.35 -19.54
N ALA A 168 25.82 -4.44 -20.39
CA ALA A 168 25.95 -3.00 -20.18
C ALA A 168 25.18 -2.54 -18.93
N LEU A 169 23.97 -3.07 -18.73
CA LEU A 169 23.18 -2.81 -17.52
C LEU A 169 23.87 -3.35 -16.26
N SER A 170 24.48 -4.53 -16.35
CA SER A 170 25.28 -5.13 -15.27
C SER A 170 26.53 -4.29 -14.95
N ARG A 171 27.22 -3.79 -15.98
CA ARG A 171 28.36 -2.87 -15.84
C ARG A 171 27.96 -1.58 -15.12
N LEU A 172 26.86 -0.93 -15.54
CA LEU A 172 26.35 0.27 -14.87
C LEU A 172 26.03 0.01 -13.39
N CYS A 173 25.42 -1.13 -13.05
CA CYS A 173 25.16 -1.47 -11.64
C CYS A 173 26.43 -1.75 -10.84
N ARG A 174 27.50 -2.26 -11.48
CA ARG A 174 28.81 -2.42 -10.85
C ARG A 174 29.46 -1.05 -10.56
N MET A 175 29.32 -0.08 -11.47
CA MET A 175 29.81 1.28 -11.28
C MET A 175 29.19 1.96 -10.04
N VAL A 176 27.95 1.61 -9.68
CA VAL A 176 27.31 2.11 -8.44
C VAL A 176 28.04 1.65 -7.18
N LYS A 177 28.68 0.48 -7.20
CA LYS A 177 29.43 -0.10 -6.07
C LYS A 177 30.90 0.34 -6.01
N SER A 178 31.36 1.14 -6.96
CA SER A 178 32.75 1.62 -6.98
C SER A 178 33.07 2.44 -5.73
N LYS A 179 34.36 2.57 -5.39
CA LYS A 179 34.79 3.39 -4.25
C LYS A 179 34.65 4.90 -4.55
N ASN A 180 34.61 5.27 -5.83
CA ASN A 180 34.57 6.66 -6.31
C ASN A 180 33.18 7.27 -6.14
N PRO A 181 33.00 8.30 -5.28
CA PRO A 181 31.68 8.85 -4.98
C PRO A 181 30.96 9.44 -6.21
N ASN A 182 31.70 10.07 -7.13
CA ASN A 182 31.11 10.67 -8.33
C ASN A 182 30.54 9.60 -9.26
N THR A 183 31.32 8.53 -9.50
CA THR A 183 30.88 7.37 -10.28
C THR A 183 29.63 6.75 -9.68
N CYS A 184 29.59 6.53 -8.37
CA CYS A 184 28.39 6.06 -7.67
C CYS A 184 27.19 6.97 -7.89
N LYS A 185 27.36 8.28 -7.67
CA LYS A 185 26.29 9.27 -7.76
C LYS A 185 25.69 9.34 -9.17
N PHE A 186 26.53 9.47 -10.20
CA PHE A 186 26.06 9.64 -11.57
C PHE A 186 25.44 8.35 -12.10
N SER A 187 26.08 7.19 -11.89
CA SER A 187 25.52 5.91 -12.33
C SER A 187 24.21 5.57 -11.61
N MET A 188 24.10 5.84 -10.31
CA MET A 188 22.90 5.59 -9.52
C MET A 188 21.68 6.36 -10.04
N LEU A 189 21.86 7.65 -10.36
CA LEU A 189 20.80 8.50 -10.88
C LEU A 189 20.50 8.22 -12.35
N ALA A 190 21.50 7.88 -13.17
CA ALA A 190 21.31 7.51 -14.57
C ALA A 190 20.51 6.21 -14.73
N LEU A 191 20.63 5.27 -13.79
CA LEU A 191 19.85 4.04 -13.78
C LEU A 191 18.35 4.27 -13.52
N VAL A 192 17.94 5.40 -12.91
CA VAL A 192 16.52 5.66 -12.60
C VAL A 192 15.67 5.80 -13.88
N PRO A 193 16.00 6.67 -14.85
CA PRO A 193 15.30 6.72 -16.14
C PRO A 193 15.35 5.39 -16.91
N VAL A 194 16.48 4.69 -16.88
CA VAL A 194 16.67 3.39 -17.55
C VAL A 194 15.68 2.35 -17.00
N PHE A 195 15.56 2.23 -15.68
CA PHE A 195 14.58 1.33 -15.09
C PHE A 195 13.14 1.77 -15.36
N LYS A 196 12.86 3.07 -15.41
CA LYS A 196 11.52 3.58 -15.74
C LYS A 196 11.06 3.21 -17.15
N SER A 197 11.96 3.11 -18.12
CA SER A 197 11.62 2.72 -19.49
C SER A 197 11.57 1.20 -19.71
N ILE A 198 12.40 0.45 -18.99
CA ILE A 198 12.59 -0.99 -19.23
C ILE A 198 11.68 -1.87 -18.37
N ILE A 199 11.30 -1.41 -17.18
CA ILE A 199 10.49 -2.22 -16.26
C ILE A 199 9.12 -2.55 -16.90
N PRO A 200 8.76 -3.83 -17.05
CA PRO A 200 7.43 -4.20 -17.52
C PRO A 200 6.37 -3.91 -16.46
N GLY A 201 5.13 -3.69 -16.92
CA GLY A 201 3.97 -3.47 -16.04
C GLY A 201 3.44 -4.73 -15.33
N TYR A 202 4.15 -5.85 -15.39
CA TYR A 202 3.78 -7.11 -14.74
C TYR A 202 4.92 -7.64 -13.89
N ARG A 203 4.58 -8.52 -12.93
CA ARG A 203 5.56 -9.14 -12.03
C ARG A 203 6.23 -10.32 -12.72
N ILE A 204 7.55 -10.33 -12.72
CA ILE A 204 8.35 -11.41 -13.30
C ILE A 204 8.45 -12.52 -12.24
N ARG A 205 7.92 -13.71 -12.55
CA ARG A 205 7.99 -14.88 -11.69
C ARG A 205 9.28 -15.67 -11.95
N PRO A 206 9.96 -16.21 -10.93
CA PRO A 206 11.05 -17.15 -11.15
C PRO A 206 10.55 -18.43 -11.83
N LEU A 207 11.27 -18.85 -12.88
CA LEU A 207 11.00 -20.09 -13.63
C LEU A 207 11.23 -21.33 -12.75
N THR A 208 10.30 -22.29 -12.83
CA THR A 208 10.43 -23.59 -12.16
C THR A 208 11.48 -24.48 -12.83
N GLU A 209 11.98 -25.50 -12.12
CA GLU A 209 12.99 -26.40 -12.67
C GLU A 209 12.51 -27.17 -13.91
N LEU A 210 11.20 -27.46 -13.99
CA LEU A 210 10.57 -28.10 -15.14
C LEU A 210 10.56 -27.17 -16.36
N GLU A 211 10.16 -25.90 -16.18
CA GLU A 211 10.12 -24.89 -17.25
C GLU A 211 11.51 -24.49 -17.75
N LYS A 212 12.54 -24.60 -16.90
CA LYS A 212 13.95 -24.38 -17.29
C LYS A 212 14.48 -25.51 -18.17
N ARG A 213 14.01 -26.74 -17.98
CA ARG A 213 14.41 -27.92 -18.78
C ARG A 213 13.65 -28.01 -20.10
N GLU A 214 12.52 -27.32 -20.22
CA GLU A 214 11.72 -27.29 -21.44
C GLU A 214 12.46 -26.60 -22.60
N ARG A 215 12.41 -27.21 -23.79
CA ARG A 215 13.00 -26.63 -25.01
C ARG A 215 12.07 -25.57 -25.57
N VAL A 216 12.45 -24.31 -25.38
CA VAL A 216 11.76 -23.13 -25.92
C VAL A 216 12.40 -22.63 -27.22
N SER A 217 11.62 -21.86 -27.98
CA SER A 217 12.11 -21.16 -29.18
C SER A 217 13.19 -20.13 -28.82
N LYS A 218 14.02 -19.76 -29.80
CA LYS A 218 15.14 -18.81 -29.59
C LYS A 218 14.67 -17.45 -29.05
N GLU A 219 13.52 -16.97 -29.48
CA GLU A 219 12.94 -15.69 -29.04
C GLU A 219 12.48 -15.77 -27.58
N VAL A 220 11.76 -16.85 -27.22
CA VAL A 220 11.31 -17.06 -25.84
C VAL A 220 12.51 -17.28 -24.90
N GLY A 221 13.56 -17.95 -25.38
CA GLY A 221 14.81 -18.11 -24.63
C GLY A 221 15.51 -16.77 -24.34
N ARG A 222 15.59 -15.87 -25.33
CA ARG A 222 16.15 -14.52 -25.16
C ARG A 222 15.37 -13.70 -24.14
N LEU A 223 14.05 -13.66 -24.27
CA LEU A 223 13.18 -12.92 -23.34
C LEU A 223 13.31 -13.46 -21.91
N ARG A 224 13.30 -14.79 -21.72
CA ARG A 224 13.51 -15.41 -20.40
C ARG A 224 14.87 -15.04 -19.80
N HIS A 225 15.94 -15.05 -20.59
CA HIS A 225 17.27 -14.67 -20.14
C HIS A 225 17.34 -13.19 -19.73
N PHE A 226 16.73 -12.32 -20.53
CA PHE A 226 16.61 -10.90 -20.25
C PHE A 226 15.84 -10.64 -18.95
N GLU A 227 14.64 -11.22 -18.79
CA GLU A 227 13.82 -11.07 -17.58
C GLU A 227 14.54 -11.53 -16.32
N GLN A 228 15.17 -12.71 -16.35
CA GLN A 228 15.93 -13.24 -15.21
C GLN A 228 17.11 -12.32 -14.85
N SER A 229 17.83 -11.84 -15.86
CA SER A 229 18.97 -10.95 -15.66
C SER A 229 18.53 -9.58 -15.14
N LEU A 230 17.44 -9.02 -15.68
CA LEU A 230 16.86 -7.75 -15.24
C LEU A 230 16.46 -7.82 -13.76
N VAL A 231 15.78 -8.89 -13.34
CA VAL A 231 15.37 -9.09 -11.94
C VAL A 231 16.60 -9.22 -11.03
N GLY A 232 17.62 -9.96 -11.45
CA GLY A 232 18.87 -10.12 -10.69
C GLY A 232 19.64 -8.80 -10.54
N ILE A 233 19.75 -8.04 -11.62
CA ILE A 233 20.42 -6.73 -11.63
C ILE A 233 19.64 -5.71 -10.79
N TYR A 234 18.30 -5.68 -10.95
CA TYR A 234 17.44 -4.80 -10.17
C TYR A 234 17.53 -5.10 -8.67
N LYS A 235 17.55 -6.38 -8.27
CA LYS A 235 17.77 -6.77 -6.88
C LYS A 235 19.07 -6.20 -6.33
N ASN A 236 20.18 -6.38 -7.05
CA ASN A 236 21.49 -5.85 -6.64
C ASN A 236 21.47 -4.33 -6.50
N TYR A 237 20.76 -3.63 -7.40
CA TYR A 237 20.60 -2.18 -7.33
C TYR A 237 19.79 -1.75 -6.10
N VAL A 238 18.67 -2.42 -5.80
CA VAL A 238 17.86 -2.18 -4.59
C VAL A 238 18.67 -2.42 -3.31
N ASP A 239 19.45 -3.49 -3.26
CA ASP A 239 20.33 -3.81 -2.13
C ASP A 239 21.38 -2.70 -1.90
N VAL A 240 21.97 -2.16 -2.97
CA VAL A 240 22.90 -1.02 -2.87
C VAL A 240 22.20 0.24 -2.35
N LEU A 241 21.01 0.57 -2.86
CA LEU A 241 20.24 1.71 -2.34
C LEU A 241 19.92 1.54 -0.85
N LYS A 242 19.61 0.30 -0.43
CA LYS A 242 19.32 -0.06 0.97
C LYS A 242 20.55 0.05 1.86
N GLU A 243 21.75 -0.20 1.36
CA GLU A 243 22.99 0.02 2.09
C GLU A 243 23.31 1.51 2.22
N LEU A 244 23.25 2.26 1.12
CA LEU A 244 23.55 3.70 1.09
C LEU A 244 22.57 4.53 1.95
N SER A 245 21.30 4.14 2.00
CA SER A 245 20.26 4.87 2.76
C SER A 245 20.30 4.63 4.28
N LYS A 246 20.95 3.55 4.74
CA LYS A 246 21.09 3.21 6.18
C LYS A 246 22.06 4.12 6.94
N VAL A 247 22.90 4.86 6.23
CA VAL A 247 23.93 5.72 6.81
C VAL A 247 23.29 6.71 7.81
N PRO A 248 23.82 6.81 9.05
CA PRO A 248 23.32 7.74 10.05
C PRO A 248 23.67 9.19 9.69
N ASN A 249 22.94 10.14 10.25
CA ASN A 249 23.12 11.56 9.91
C ASN A 249 24.46 12.15 10.42
N ASN A 250 25.16 11.46 11.33
CA ASN A 250 26.43 11.90 11.94
C ASN A 250 27.68 11.35 11.22
N ASP A 251 27.50 10.60 10.15
CA ASP A 251 28.60 10.03 9.36
C ASP A 251 29.20 11.09 8.41
N ASP A 252 30.16 10.68 7.59
CA ASP A 252 30.81 11.56 6.60
C ASP A 252 29.78 12.29 5.73
N PRO A 253 29.91 13.63 5.55
CA PRO A 253 28.97 14.42 4.77
C PRO A 253 28.72 13.87 3.35
N LEU A 254 29.75 13.29 2.71
CA LEU A 254 29.65 12.66 1.40
C LEU A 254 28.74 11.42 1.41
N LYS A 255 28.85 10.57 2.44
CA LYS A 255 27.99 9.38 2.60
C LYS A 255 26.56 9.78 2.93
N VAL A 256 26.37 10.82 3.73
CA VAL A 256 25.03 11.36 4.04
C VAL A 256 24.36 11.90 2.76
N GLN A 257 25.10 12.64 1.93
CA GLN A 257 24.62 13.08 0.61
C GLN A 257 24.29 11.90 -0.30
N MET A 258 25.13 10.86 -0.32
CA MET A 258 24.85 9.65 -1.10
C MET A 258 23.57 8.96 -0.65
N GLY A 259 23.35 8.86 0.66
CA GLY A 259 22.10 8.32 1.22
C GLY A 259 20.87 9.15 0.83
N ALA A 260 20.98 10.48 0.81
CA ALA A 260 19.91 11.35 0.35
C ALA A 260 19.59 11.13 -1.15
N LEU A 261 20.61 11.02 -2.00
CA LEU A 261 20.45 10.75 -3.43
C LEU A 261 19.88 9.34 -3.68
N ALA A 262 20.28 8.35 -2.88
CA ALA A 262 19.72 7.00 -2.93
C ALA A 262 18.22 7.02 -2.57
N THR A 263 17.81 7.80 -1.56
CA THR A 263 16.38 7.97 -1.24
C THR A 263 15.62 8.72 -2.34
N GLN A 264 16.25 9.70 -3.00
CA GLN A 264 15.66 10.36 -4.17
C GLN A 264 15.43 9.36 -5.31
N ALA A 265 16.43 8.56 -5.64
CA ALA A 265 16.32 7.52 -6.66
C ALA A 265 15.21 6.51 -6.34
N ALA A 266 15.11 6.08 -5.07
CA ALA A 266 14.03 5.20 -4.62
C ALA A 266 12.64 5.84 -4.75
N ASN A 267 12.48 7.10 -4.34
CA ASN A 267 11.22 7.84 -4.48
C ASN A 267 10.80 8.02 -5.94
N GLU A 268 11.75 8.27 -6.84
CA GLU A 268 11.48 8.40 -8.26
C GLU A 268 11.16 7.07 -8.94
N LEU A 269 11.77 5.97 -8.51
CA LEU A 269 11.47 4.64 -9.04
C LEU A 269 10.11 4.14 -8.59
N ILE A 270 9.78 4.32 -7.31
CA ILE A 270 8.57 3.75 -6.73
C ILE A 270 7.29 4.42 -7.25
N SER A 271 7.36 5.66 -7.74
CA SER A 271 6.23 6.32 -8.39
C SER A 271 5.78 5.61 -9.66
N ASN A 272 6.68 4.92 -10.36
CA ASN A 272 6.40 4.24 -11.63
C ASN A 272 6.36 2.71 -11.49
N ALA A 273 7.19 2.15 -10.62
CA ALA A 273 7.43 0.70 -10.50
C ALA A 273 6.89 0.10 -9.18
N SER A 274 5.83 0.67 -8.61
CA SER A 274 5.22 0.20 -7.34
C SER A 274 4.73 -1.26 -7.40
N HIS A 275 4.38 -1.77 -8.58
CA HIS A 275 3.90 -3.13 -8.82
C HIS A 275 5.01 -4.15 -9.06
N PHE A 276 6.24 -3.71 -9.34
CA PHE A 276 7.33 -4.58 -9.77
C PHE A 276 7.93 -5.40 -8.61
N ASN A 277 8.78 -6.37 -8.94
CA ASN A 277 9.47 -7.23 -7.98
C ASN A 277 10.30 -6.41 -6.96
N PHE A 278 10.49 -6.95 -5.75
CA PHE A 278 11.23 -6.30 -4.64
C PHE A 278 10.68 -4.96 -4.11
N ARG A 279 9.41 -4.64 -4.40
CA ARG A 279 8.71 -3.46 -3.84
C ARG A 279 8.77 -3.36 -2.31
N THR A 280 8.71 -4.48 -1.59
CA THR A 280 8.77 -4.50 -0.12
C THR A 280 10.07 -3.92 0.42
N GLU A 281 11.18 -4.16 -0.27
CA GLU A 281 12.49 -3.63 0.12
C GLU A 281 12.57 -2.14 -0.14
N MET A 282 12.04 -1.67 -1.28
CA MET A 282 11.93 -0.24 -1.59
C MET A 282 11.05 0.51 -0.59
N PHE A 283 9.87 -0.03 -0.25
CA PHE A 283 9.03 0.55 0.80
C PHE A 283 9.75 0.55 2.16
N SER A 284 10.46 -0.53 2.50
CA SER A 284 11.22 -0.61 3.75
C SER A 284 12.33 0.44 3.83
N LEU A 285 12.98 0.74 2.71
CA LEU A 285 14.01 1.77 2.59
C LEU A 285 13.41 3.15 2.91
N ILE A 286 12.33 3.51 2.22
CA ILE A 286 11.68 4.81 2.35
C ILE A 286 11.10 4.98 3.76
N ILE A 287 10.33 3.99 4.25
CA ILE A 287 9.66 4.06 5.55
C ILE A 287 10.68 4.14 6.69
N ARG A 288 11.77 3.37 6.65
CA ARG A 288 12.83 3.44 7.69
C ARG A 288 13.53 4.79 7.73
N ARG A 289 13.60 5.49 6.59
CA ARG A 289 14.13 6.84 6.50
C ARG A 289 13.18 7.86 7.13
N ILE A 290 11.89 7.78 6.81
CA ILE A 290 10.86 8.70 7.31
C ILE A 290 10.59 8.52 8.81
N CYS A 291 10.60 7.29 9.33
CA CYS A 291 10.29 7.04 10.75
C CYS A 291 11.37 7.54 11.75
N LYS A 292 12.29 8.42 11.36
CA LYS A 292 13.34 9.01 12.23
C LYS A 292 12.72 10.06 13.17
N PRO A 293 13.26 10.24 14.39
CA PRO A 293 12.71 11.20 15.36
C PRO A 293 12.88 12.66 14.90
N ASN A 294 13.98 12.96 14.18
CA ASN A 294 14.28 14.30 13.67
C ASN A 294 14.17 14.31 12.15
N LEU A 295 12.97 14.54 11.63
CA LEU A 295 12.72 14.54 10.19
C LEU A 295 13.25 15.80 9.49
N ARG A 296 13.27 16.95 10.21
CA ARG A 296 13.79 18.24 9.70
C ARG A 296 15.24 18.20 9.23
N ALA A 297 16.05 17.27 9.74
CA ALA A 297 17.44 17.11 9.34
C ALA A 297 17.59 16.45 7.95
N ASP A 298 16.54 15.83 7.42
CA ASP A 298 16.57 15.09 6.17
C ASP A 298 15.81 15.84 5.08
N SER A 299 16.54 16.36 4.09
CA SER A 299 15.98 17.19 3.01
C SER A 299 14.98 16.43 2.13
N MET A 300 15.10 15.10 2.04
CA MET A 300 14.26 14.26 1.16
C MET A 300 13.00 13.71 1.83
N SER A 301 12.82 13.97 3.12
CA SER A 301 11.70 13.43 3.91
C SER A 301 10.32 13.87 3.41
N GLU A 302 10.14 15.17 3.16
CA GLU A 302 8.88 15.72 2.64
C GLU A 302 8.49 15.14 1.28
N ARG A 303 9.49 14.93 0.41
CA ARG A 303 9.29 14.32 -0.91
C ARG A 303 8.86 12.86 -0.78
N SER A 304 9.47 12.15 0.16
CA SER A 304 9.17 10.74 0.46
C SER A 304 7.75 10.56 1.02
N ILE A 305 7.30 11.49 1.88
CA ILE A 305 5.93 11.53 2.39
C ILE A 305 4.95 11.72 1.24
N LYS A 306 5.15 12.73 0.39
CA LYS A 306 4.28 13.02 -0.76
C LYS A 306 4.18 11.85 -1.73
N THR A 307 5.29 11.15 -1.99
CA THR A 307 5.27 9.97 -2.86
C THR A 307 4.50 8.80 -2.24
N LEU A 308 4.56 8.60 -0.92
CA LEU A 308 3.75 7.59 -0.26
C LEU A 308 2.27 7.98 -0.27
N GLU A 309 1.95 9.24 -0.01
CA GLU A 309 0.57 9.76 -0.09
C GLU A 309 -0.03 9.57 -1.49
N SER A 310 0.72 9.84 -2.56
CA SER A 310 0.22 9.62 -3.92
C SER A 310 -0.02 8.13 -4.19
N ILE A 311 0.89 7.25 -3.76
CA ILE A 311 0.74 5.79 -3.97
C ILE A 311 -0.48 5.24 -3.22
N LEU A 312 -0.74 5.71 -1.99
CA LEU A 312 -1.90 5.27 -1.20
C LEU A 312 -3.24 5.79 -1.74
N ASN A 313 -3.23 6.90 -2.49
CA ASN A 313 -4.41 7.40 -3.19
C ASN A 313 -4.65 6.69 -4.53
N ASP A 314 -3.59 6.29 -5.23
CA ASP A 314 -3.71 5.63 -6.54
C ASP A 314 -4.12 4.14 -6.43
N ASP A 315 -3.80 3.49 -5.30
CA ASP A 315 -4.06 2.07 -5.07
C ASP A 315 -5.55 1.78 -4.76
N LYS A 316 -6.24 1.17 -5.72
CA LYS A 316 -7.67 0.82 -5.61
C LYS A 316 -7.90 -0.58 -5.04
N ASP A 317 -6.95 -1.49 -5.18
CA ASP A 317 -7.12 -2.90 -4.81
C ASP A 317 -6.61 -3.14 -3.38
N GLY A 318 -5.77 -2.23 -2.86
CA GLY A 318 -5.27 -2.25 -1.49
C GLY A 318 -4.04 -3.15 -1.28
N ILE A 319 -3.52 -3.77 -2.34
CA ILE A 319 -2.37 -4.68 -2.28
C ILE A 319 -1.07 -3.93 -1.95
N ILE A 320 -0.92 -2.69 -2.42
CA ILE A 320 0.25 -1.85 -2.15
C ILE A 320 0.10 -1.22 -0.77
N SER A 321 -1.09 -0.70 -0.49
CA SER A 321 -1.46 -0.09 0.79
C SER A 321 -1.25 -1.04 1.95
N LEU A 322 -1.67 -2.29 1.83
CA LEU A 322 -1.47 -3.32 2.86
C LEU A 322 0.00 -3.55 3.19
N GLU A 323 0.87 -3.63 2.18
CA GLU A 323 2.30 -3.81 2.41
C GLU A 323 2.95 -2.60 3.08
N ILE A 324 2.62 -1.39 2.61
CA ILE A 324 3.11 -0.13 3.20
C ILE A 324 2.71 -0.05 4.66
N VAL A 325 1.43 -0.25 4.97
CA VAL A 325 0.88 -0.21 6.33
C VAL A 325 1.53 -1.26 7.21
N ARG A 326 1.70 -2.50 6.72
CA ARG A 326 2.35 -3.58 7.47
C ARG A 326 3.81 -3.25 7.81
N ILE A 327 4.56 -2.68 6.87
CA ILE A 327 5.94 -2.26 7.11
C ILE A 327 5.98 -1.10 8.10
N LEU A 328 5.13 -0.08 7.92
CA LEU A 328 5.03 1.09 8.78
C LEU A 328 4.70 0.70 10.22
N CYS A 329 3.73 -0.18 10.42
CA CYS A 329 3.34 -0.66 11.76
C CYS A 329 4.50 -1.39 12.45
N LYS A 330 5.21 -2.25 11.73
CA LYS A 330 6.40 -2.95 12.26
C LYS A 330 7.51 -1.97 12.62
N THR A 331 7.82 -0.99 11.76
CA THR A 331 8.89 -0.02 12.02
C THR A 331 8.54 0.93 13.16
N ALA A 332 7.29 1.36 13.28
CA ALA A 332 6.82 2.21 14.38
C ALA A 332 6.92 1.48 15.73
N LYS A 333 6.52 0.20 15.77
CA LYS A 333 6.63 -0.65 16.97
C LYS A 333 8.09 -0.84 17.41
N ILE A 334 9.00 -1.14 16.47
CA ILE A 334 10.44 -1.28 16.77
C ILE A 334 11.01 0.01 17.37
N ARG A 335 10.55 1.18 16.91
CA ARG A 335 10.99 2.49 17.41
C ARG A 335 10.20 2.99 18.63
N LYS A 336 9.40 2.13 19.28
CA LYS A 336 8.56 2.49 20.43
C LYS A 336 7.72 3.76 20.19
N TYR A 337 7.21 3.93 18.98
CA TYR A 337 6.36 5.06 18.59
C TYR A 337 7.02 6.45 18.75
N ASN A 338 8.35 6.53 18.72
CA ASN A 338 9.08 7.80 18.64
C ASN A 338 9.18 8.27 17.18
N VAL A 339 8.06 8.76 16.64
CA VAL A 339 7.90 9.17 15.24
C VAL A 339 7.26 10.56 15.19
N GLU A 340 7.49 11.30 14.11
CA GLU A 340 6.82 12.58 13.86
C GLU A 340 5.35 12.39 13.42
N GLU A 341 4.50 13.37 13.74
CA GLU A 341 3.08 13.42 13.40
C GLU A 341 2.82 13.22 11.89
N SER A 342 3.64 13.84 11.03
CA SER A 342 3.56 13.75 9.57
C SER A 342 3.55 12.32 9.03
N VAL A 343 4.22 11.39 9.72
CA VAL A 343 4.31 9.98 9.29
C VAL A 343 3.01 9.24 9.55
N ILE A 344 2.34 9.55 10.65
CA ILE A 344 1.03 8.98 10.97
C ILE A 344 -0.03 9.58 10.04
N ASN A 345 0.11 10.85 9.67
CA ASN A 345 -0.79 11.53 8.73
C ASN A 345 -0.80 10.91 7.32
N ILE A 346 0.26 10.19 6.92
CA ILE A 346 0.25 9.38 5.67
C ILE A 346 -0.92 8.38 5.68
N LEU A 347 -1.28 7.82 6.84
CA LEU A 347 -2.39 6.87 6.93
C LEU A 347 -3.74 7.53 6.65
N LEU A 348 -3.85 8.86 6.77
CA LEU A 348 -5.07 9.58 6.40
C LEU A 348 -5.31 9.60 4.89
N SER A 349 -4.29 9.37 4.05
CA SER A 349 -4.43 9.31 2.59
C SER A 349 -4.82 7.92 2.06
N LEU A 350 -5.22 7.00 2.93
CA LEU A 350 -5.70 5.67 2.51
C LEU A 350 -7.10 5.80 1.87
N ASP A 351 -7.14 5.81 0.53
CA ASP A 351 -8.41 5.84 -0.24
C ASP A 351 -9.05 4.45 -0.38
N VAL A 352 -8.30 3.38 -0.11
CA VAL A 352 -8.86 2.01 0.01
C VAL A 352 -9.96 1.94 1.06
N LEU A 353 -9.89 2.80 2.08
CA LEU A 353 -10.83 2.88 3.20
C LEU A 353 -11.99 3.87 2.96
N SER A 354 -12.09 4.50 1.78
CA SER A 354 -13.27 5.29 1.43
C SER A 354 -14.39 4.38 0.91
N ASP A 355 -15.65 4.84 1.03
CA ASP A 355 -16.83 4.09 0.61
C ASP A 355 -16.73 3.76 -0.89
N TYR A 356 -16.46 2.49 -1.18
CA TYR A 356 -16.33 2.00 -2.54
C TYR A 356 -17.69 1.54 -3.04
N ASP A 357 -18.29 2.36 -3.88
CA ASP A 357 -19.48 1.98 -4.62
C ASP A 357 -19.03 1.35 -5.96
N PRO A 358 -19.08 0.01 -6.12
CA PRO A 358 -18.72 -0.65 -7.39
C PRO A 358 -19.65 -0.23 -8.54
N ASN A 359 -20.84 0.29 -8.21
CA ASN A 359 -21.85 0.75 -9.14
C ASN A 359 -21.83 2.26 -9.45
N THR A 360 -21.11 3.10 -8.68
CA THR A 360 -20.96 4.55 -9.01
C THR A 360 -19.81 4.85 -9.95
N LYS A 361 -19.07 3.82 -10.40
CA LYS A 361 -18.60 3.79 -11.78
C LYS A 361 -19.80 3.54 -12.72
N GLU A 362 -20.85 4.34 -12.55
CA GLU A 362 -21.67 4.75 -13.67
C GLU A 362 -20.69 5.20 -14.74
N GLU A 363 -20.77 4.55 -15.90
CA GLU A 363 -21.01 5.27 -17.15
C GLU A 363 -20.39 6.69 -17.26
N HIS A 364 -19.14 6.89 -16.84
CA HIS A 364 -18.23 7.58 -17.73
C HIS A 364 -18.09 6.64 -18.91
N ASP A 365 -19.08 6.75 -19.80
CA ASP A 365 -18.90 6.90 -21.22
C ASP A 365 -17.48 7.41 -21.48
N ARG A 366 -16.51 6.49 -21.45
CA ARG A 366 -15.63 6.39 -22.59
C ARG A 366 -16.61 6.17 -23.72
N GLU A 367 -17.13 7.27 -24.27
CA GLU A 367 -17.71 7.29 -25.60
C GLU A 367 -16.71 6.49 -26.40
N LYS A 368 -17.02 5.22 -26.65
CA LYS A 368 -16.11 4.36 -27.40
C LYS A 368 -16.06 5.11 -28.71
N ILE A 369 -14.98 5.84 -28.99
CA ILE A 369 -14.84 6.63 -30.20
C ILE A 369 -14.98 5.61 -31.31
N LYS A 370 -16.18 5.51 -31.86
CA LYS A 370 -16.52 4.45 -32.81
C LYS A 370 -15.78 4.87 -34.06
N MET A 371 -14.61 4.27 -34.27
CA MET A 371 -13.84 4.40 -35.51
C MET A 371 -14.81 4.39 -36.68
N LYS A 372 -14.82 5.50 -37.44
CA LYS A 372 -15.74 5.70 -38.55
C LYS A 372 -15.58 4.51 -39.49
N LYS A 373 -16.66 4.10 -40.14
CA LYS A 373 -16.66 2.91 -41.02
C LYS A 373 -15.58 2.97 -42.11
N LYS A 374 -15.18 4.19 -42.49
CA LYS A 374 -14.14 4.50 -43.48
C LYS A 374 -12.71 4.20 -42.99
N ASP A 375 -12.43 4.31 -41.69
CA ASP A 375 -11.08 4.17 -41.12
C ASP A 375 -10.79 2.72 -40.64
N ARG A 376 -11.72 1.80 -40.91
CA ARG A 376 -11.57 0.40 -40.51
C ARG A 376 -10.73 -0.34 -41.54
N VAL A 377 -9.51 -0.72 -41.13
CA VAL A 377 -8.65 -1.63 -41.89
C VAL A 377 -9.40 -2.92 -42.22
N HIS A 378 -9.33 -3.37 -43.47
CA HIS A 378 -10.04 -4.56 -43.93
C HIS A 378 -9.39 -5.84 -43.37
N LEU A 379 -10.00 -6.43 -42.34
CA LEU A 379 -9.53 -7.71 -41.78
C LEU A 379 -10.06 -8.92 -42.58
N SER A 380 -9.23 -9.96 -42.69
CA SER A 380 -9.60 -11.28 -43.25
C SER A 380 -10.67 -11.98 -42.41
N LYS A 381 -11.41 -12.95 -43.00
CA LYS A 381 -12.45 -13.72 -42.30
C LYS A 381 -11.91 -14.43 -41.04
N LYS A 382 -10.69 -15.00 -41.11
CA LYS A 382 -10.02 -15.65 -39.95
C LYS A 382 -9.68 -14.65 -38.85
N GLN A 383 -9.12 -13.49 -39.22
CA GLN A 383 -8.80 -12.40 -38.28
C GLN A 383 -10.05 -11.77 -37.65
N ARG A 384 -11.18 -11.71 -38.37
CA ARG A 384 -12.46 -11.24 -37.81
C ARG A 384 -13.01 -12.22 -36.78
N LYS A 385 -12.85 -13.53 -37.00
CA LYS A 385 -13.26 -14.55 -36.03
C LYS A 385 -12.37 -14.48 -34.79
N SER A 386 -11.05 -14.47 -34.95
CA SER A 386 -10.12 -14.35 -33.82
C SER A 386 -10.33 -13.06 -33.03
N ARG A 387 -10.57 -11.91 -33.69
CA ARG A 387 -10.88 -10.66 -32.99
C ARG A 387 -12.19 -10.71 -32.21
N LYS A 388 -13.19 -11.48 -32.65
CA LYS A 388 -14.43 -11.67 -31.88
C LYS A 388 -14.18 -12.55 -30.66
N GLU A 389 -13.44 -13.64 -30.84
CA GLU A 389 -13.04 -14.54 -29.75
C GLU A 389 -12.19 -13.79 -28.72
N MET A 390 -11.16 -13.03 -29.15
CA MET A 390 -10.34 -12.20 -28.24
C MET A 390 -11.17 -11.16 -27.48
N LYS A 391 -12.18 -10.55 -28.11
CA LYS A 391 -13.08 -9.62 -27.42
C LYS A 391 -13.97 -10.29 -26.40
N GLN A 392 -14.46 -11.49 -26.69
CA GLN A 392 -15.23 -12.28 -25.73
C GLN A 392 -14.36 -12.64 -24.53
N ILE A 393 -13.13 -13.08 -24.79
CA ILE A 393 -12.12 -13.35 -23.75
C ILE A 393 -11.83 -12.07 -22.94
N GLU A 394 -11.60 -10.92 -23.58
CA GLU A 394 -11.41 -9.64 -22.88
C GLU A 394 -12.61 -9.26 -22.01
N GLU A 395 -13.85 -9.49 -22.47
CA GLU A 395 -15.06 -9.21 -21.70
C GLU A 395 -15.23 -10.17 -20.52
N GLU A 396 -14.91 -11.45 -20.68
CA GLU A 396 -14.90 -12.45 -19.62
C GLU A 396 -13.80 -12.18 -18.60
N MET A 397 -12.57 -11.89 -19.05
CA MET A 397 -11.44 -11.49 -18.22
C MET A 397 -11.78 -10.26 -17.40
N ARG A 398 -12.37 -9.22 -18.01
CA ARG A 398 -12.77 -8.00 -17.29
C ARG A 398 -13.83 -8.27 -16.21
N LYS A 399 -14.79 -9.16 -16.48
CA LYS A 399 -15.81 -9.55 -15.47
C LYS A 399 -15.17 -10.33 -14.33
N ALA A 400 -14.28 -11.27 -14.64
CA ALA A 400 -13.57 -12.07 -13.65
C ALA A 400 -12.63 -11.21 -12.79
N GLU A 401 -11.86 -10.30 -13.40
CA GLU A 401 -11.03 -9.32 -12.70
C GLU A 401 -11.88 -8.46 -11.77
N GLN A 402 -13.02 -7.94 -12.24
CA GLN A 402 -13.88 -7.11 -11.41
C GLN A 402 -14.42 -7.85 -10.17
N SER A 403 -14.81 -9.12 -10.31
CA SER A 403 -15.24 -9.91 -9.14
C SER A 403 -14.09 -10.18 -8.17
N VAL A 404 -12.92 -10.55 -8.68
CA VAL A 404 -11.75 -10.85 -7.85
C VAL A 404 -11.26 -9.59 -7.14
N THR A 405 -11.22 -8.45 -7.82
CA THR A 405 -10.81 -7.17 -7.24
C THR A 405 -11.71 -6.75 -6.07
N VAL A 406 -13.01 -7.01 -6.13
CA VAL A 406 -13.92 -6.66 -5.03
C VAL A 406 -13.63 -7.52 -3.81
N GLU A 407 -13.49 -8.83 -3.99
CA GLU A 407 -13.18 -9.77 -2.90
C GLU A 407 -11.79 -9.48 -2.29
N GLU A 408 -10.78 -9.25 -3.14
CA GLU A 408 -9.43 -8.91 -2.70
C GLU A 408 -9.40 -7.56 -1.98
N ARG A 409 -10.12 -6.55 -2.49
CA ARG A 409 -10.21 -5.24 -1.83
C ARG A 409 -10.83 -5.36 -0.44
N GLU A 410 -11.94 -6.10 -0.29
CA GLU A 410 -12.59 -6.29 1.01
C GLU A 410 -11.65 -7.00 2.00
N ARG A 411 -10.97 -8.06 1.55
CA ARG A 411 -9.97 -8.76 2.37
C ARG A 411 -8.81 -7.86 2.77
N ASN A 412 -8.25 -7.11 1.82
CA ASN A 412 -7.14 -6.20 2.06
C ASN A 412 -7.56 -5.05 2.98
N GLN A 413 -8.77 -4.51 2.80
CA GLN A 413 -9.36 -3.48 3.65
C GLN A 413 -9.46 -3.96 5.10
N ALA A 414 -9.97 -5.17 5.34
CA ALA A 414 -10.06 -5.75 6.68
C ALA A 414 -8.67 -5.88 7.34
N GLU A 415 -7.67 -6.40 6.62
CA GLU A 415 -6.30 -6.53 7.13
C GLU A 415 -5.63 -5.15 7.38
N ILE A 416 -5.84 -4.17 6.49
CA ILE A 416 -5.35 -2.79 6.64
C ILE A 416 -5.95 -2.17 7.91
N LEU A 417 -7.27 -2.24 8.07
CA LEU A 417 -7.97 -1.69 9.24
C LEU A 417 -7.47 -2.32 10.53
N GLN A 418 -7.27 -3.65 10.55
CA GLN A 418 -6.72 -4.34 11.72
C GLN A 418 -5.33 -3.79 12.09
N HIS A 419 -4.42 -3.62 11.11
CA HIS A 419 -3.10 -3.07 11.35
C HIS A 419 -3.12 -1.60 11.78
N VAL A 420 -3.95 -0.77 11.13
CA VAL A 420 -4.09 0.67 11.44
C VAL A 420 -4.68 0.86 12.85
N PHE A 421 -5.75 0.16 13.21
CA PHE A 421 -6.34 0.26 14.54
C PHE A 421 -5.43 -0.28 15.64
N PHE A 422 -4.73 -1.38 15.39
CA PHE A 422 -3.74 -1.87 16.34
C PHE A 422 -2.60 -0.86 16.53
N LEU A 423 -2.14 -0.20 15.46
CA LEU A 423 -1.15 0.87 15.56
C LEU A 423 -1.68 2.03 16.41
N TYR A 424 -2.90 2.50 16.13
CA TYR A 424 -3.56 3.59 16.85
C TYR A 424 -3.76 3.28 18.32
N LEU A 425 -4.30 2.11 18.67
CA LEU A 425 -4.46 1.68 20.06
C LEU A 425 -3.14 1.70 20.82
N ASN A 426 -2.07 1.16 20.23
CA ASN A 426 -0.78 1.14 20.91
C ASN A 426 -0.20 2.55 21.10
N ILE A 427 -0.38 3.45 20.13
CA ILE A 427 0.04 4.84 20.29
C ILE A 427 -0.75 5.54 21.40
N LEU A 428 -2.08 5.29 21.49
CA LEU A 428 -2.92 5.83 22.55
C LEU A 428 -2.55 5.25 23.93
N LYS A 429 -2.26 3.95 24.03
CA LYS A 429 -1.78 3.31 25.28
C LYS A 429 -0.42 3.86 25.75
N VAL A 430 0.44 4.29 24.83
CA VAL A 430 1.72 4.96 25.15
C VAL A 430 1.51 6.45 25.50
N GLN A 431 0.35 7.02 25.17
CA GLN A 431 -0.02 8.42 25.44
C GLN A 431 1.00 9.45 24.94
N ASN A 432 1.65 9.23 23.79
CA ASN A 432 2.61 10.20 23.26
C ASN A 432 1.91 11.50 22.83
N PRO A 433 2.15 12.65 23.50
CA PRO A 433 1.35 13.87 23.31
C PRO A 433 1.45 14.45 21.90
N LYS A 434 2.51 14.14 21.15
CA LYS A 434 2.70 14.59 19.77
C LYS A 434 1.84 13.83 18.75
N LEU A 435 1.57 12.55 19.02
CA LEU A 435 0.91 11.66 18.06
C LEU A 435 -0.58 11.47 18.32
N VAL A 436 -1.04 11.69 19.56
CA VAL A 436 -2.44 11.51 19.94
C VAL A 436 -3.39 12.29 19.04
N GLY A 437 -3.05 13.52 18.65
CA GLY A 437 -3.87 14.32 17.73
C GLY A 437 -4.11 13.62 16.38
N ALA A 438 -3.03 13.26 15.69
CA ALA A 438 -3.09 12.57 14.40
C ALA A 438 -3.82 11.21 14.47
N VAL A 439 -3.61 10.46 15.55
CA VAL A 439 -4.30 9.18 15.75
C VAL A 439 -5.80 9.36 15.90
N LEU A 440 -6.24 10.30 16.73
CA LEU A 440 -7.66 10.55 16.92
C LEU A 440 -8.31 11.10 15.64
N GLU A 441 -7.60 11.89 14.83
CA GLU A 441 -8.08 12.27 13.49
C GLU A 441 -8.27 11.06 12.57
N GLY A 442 -7.33 10.12 12.59
CA GLY A 442 -7.47 8.83 11.91
C GLY A 442 -8.68 8.03 12.39
N LEU A 443 -8.94 8.01 13.70
CA LEU A 443 -10.13 7.36 14.27
C LEU A 443 -11.44 8.07 13.92
N VAL A 444 -11.44 9.40 13.78
CA VAL A 444 -12.63 10.11 13.28
C VAL A 444 -12.90 9.76 11.81
N LYS A 445 -11.86 9.57 10.99
CA LYS A 445 -12.01 9.23 9.56
C LYS A 445 -12.40 7.77 9.34
N PHE A 446 -11.72 6.83 10.00
CA PHE A 446 -11.85 5.39 9.75
C PHE A 446 -12.63 4.65 10.83
N GLY A 447 -12.87 5.25 12.00
CA GLY A 447 -13.41 4.54 13.17
C GLY A 447 -14.80 3.94 12.96
N ASN A 448 -15.55 4.44 11.98
CA ASN A 448 -16.80 3.87 11.53
C ASN A 448 -16.63 2.43 10.96
N MET A 449 -15.43 2.07 10.47
CA MET A 449 -15.10 0.75 9.92
C MET A 449 -14.41 -0.18 10.95
N ALA A 450 -14.34 0.19 12.22
CA ALA A 450 -13.64 -0.59 13.24
C ALA A 450 -14.36 -1.89 13.62
N ASN A 451 -13.58 -2.96 13.84
CA ASN A 451 -14.08 -4.21 14.38
C ASN A 451 -14.58 -4.03 15.82
N PHE A 452 -15.68 -4.70 16.16
CA PHE A 452 -16.36 -4.60 17.45
C PHE A 452 -15.45 -5.01 18.64
N GLU A 453 -14.57 -5.99 18.46
CA GLU A 453 -13.69 -6.49 19.53
C GLU A 453 -12.74 -5.41 20.09
N LEU A 454 -12.33 -4.44 19.27
CA LEU A 454 -11.40 -3.38 19.67
C LEU A 454 -12.10 -2.16 20.31
N LEU A 455 -13.43 -2.09 20.20
CA LEU A 455 -14.23 -0.92 20.62
C LEU A 455 -14.12 -0.66 22.13
N GLY A 456 -14.13 -1.73 22.94
CA GLY A 456 -13.97 -1.63 24.40
C GLY A 456 -12.65 -0.98 24.78
N ASP A 457 -11.55 -1.52 24.27
CA ASP A 457 -10.19 -0.98 24.47
C ASP A 457 -10.07 0.49 24.05
N PHE A 458 -10.63 0.86 22.89
CA PHE A 458 -10.60 2.26 22.44
C PHE A 458 -11.33 3.18 23.40
N LEU A 459 -12.53 2.79 23.85
CA LEU A 459 -13.33 3.63 24.73
C LEU A 459 -12.73 3.73 26.13
N GLU A 460 -12.11 2.68 26.65
CA GLU A 460 -11.41 2.71 27.93
C GLU A 460 -10.22 3.67 27.89
N VAL A 461 -9.35 3.54 26.88
CA VAL A 461 -8.19 4.44 26.72
C VAL A 461 -8.63 5.89 26.49
N MET A 462 -9.72 6.12 25.74
CA MET A 462 -10.24 7.48 25.56
C MET A 462 -10.88 8.05 26.83
N LYS A 463 -11.50 7.23 27.68
CA LYS A 463 -11.98 7.67 29.00
C LYS A 463 -10.80 8.04 29.91
N GLU A 464 -9.75 7.24 29.92
CA GLU A 464 -8.51 7.51 30.67
C GLU A 464 -7.90 8.84 30.22
N LEU A 465 -7.76 9.07 28.91
CA LEU A 465 -7.24 10.33 28.35
C LEU A 465 -8.09 11.57 28.72
N ILE A 466 -9.40 11.40 28.92
CA ILE A 466 -10.28 12.50 29.34
C ILE A 466 -10.14 12.74 30.85
N ASN A 467 -10.02 11.67 31.65
CA ASN A 467 -9.86 11.78 33.10
C ASN A 467 -8.50 12.36 33.49
N ASP A 468 -7.45 12.06 32.72
CA ASP A 468 -6.11 12.62 32.91
C ASP A 468 -6.03 14.10 32.50
N ALA A 469 -6.97 14.57 31.67
CA ALA A 469 -7.02 15.94 31.22
C ALA A 469 -7.71 16.84 32.26
N ASP A 470 -6.99 17.85 32.76
CA ASP A 470 -7.59 18.88 33.61
C ASP A 470 -8.46 19.84 32.79
N LEU A 471 -9.75 19.51 32.66
CA LEU A 471 -10.72 20.22 31.80
C LEU A 471 -10.84 21.74 32.09
N ASN A 472 -10.40 22.18 33.27
CA ASN A 472 -10.51 23.57 33.73
C ASN A 472 -9.34 24.46 33.26
N TYR A 473 -8.15 23.89 33.02
CA TYR A 473 -6.95 24.64 32.60
C TYR A 473 -6.27 24.00 31.38
N MET A 474 -6.94 24.07 30.23
CA MET A 474 -6.48 23.41 29.01
C MET A 474 -5.82 24.35 28.02
N SER A 475 -4.70 23.93 27.43
CA SER A 475 -4.15 24.55 26.23
C SER A 475 -5.10 24.37 25.06
N SER A 476 -5.09 25.31 24.11
CA SER A 476 -5.82 25.22 22.84
C SER A 476 -5.57 23.87 22.14
N THR A 477 -4.34 23.33 22.19
CA THR A 477 -4.02 22.02 21.59
C THR A 477 -4.66 20.84 22.34
N GLU A 478 -4.78 20.92 23.65
CA GLU A 478 -5.36 19.88 24.50
C GLU A 478 -6.89 19.88 24.38
N VAL A 479 -7.53 21.07 24.31
CA VAL A 479 -8.96 21.20 23.99
C VAL A 479 -9.28 20.47 22.68
N ARG A 480 -8.42 20.60 21.66
CA ARG A 480 -8.59 19.87 20.39
C ARG A 480 -8.50 18.36 20.60
N LYS A 481 -7.53 17.87 21.38
CA LYS A 481 -7.36 16.44 21.66
C LYS A 481 -8.60 15.87 22.34
N VAL A 482 -9.12 16.52 23.39
CA VAL A 482 -10.33 16.07 24.09
C VAL A 482 -11.55 16.08 23.15
N LEU A 483 -11.73 17.13 22.34
CA LEU A 483 -12.77 17.15 21.32
C LEU A 483 -12.66 15.99 20.32
N LEU A 484 -11.44 15.70 19.85
CA LEU A 484 -11.19 14.57 18.96
C LEU A 484 -11.50 13.23 19.64
N CYS A 485 -11.14 13.04 20.92
CA CYS A 485 -11.51 11.86 21.72
C CYS A 485 -13.03 11.70 21.79
N ILE A 486 -13.77 12.78 22.09
CA ILE A 486 -15.23 12.74 22.18
C ILE A 486 -15.83 12.37 20.81
N VAL A 487 -15.44 13.06 19.72
CA VAL A 487 -15.98 12.77 18.38
C VAL A 487 -15.63 11.34 17.93
N SER A 488 -14.41 10.87 18.16
CA SER A 488 -13.98 9.52 17.78
C SER A 488 -14.72 8.45 18.60
N SER A 489 -14.92 8.65 19.90
CA SER A 489 -15.71 7.73 20.73
C SER A 489 -17.14 7.52 20.18
N PHE A 490 -17.82 8.60 19.78
CA PHE A 490 -19.15 8.51 19.21
C PHE A 490 -19.17 7.98 17.78
N SER A 491 -18.16 8.29 16.96
CA SER A 491 -18.10 7.80 15.58
C SER A 491 -17.93 6.28 15.54
N ILE A 492 -17.08 5.71 16.39
CA ILE A 492 -16.86 4.27 16.46
C ILE A 492 -18.14 3.55 16.94
N VAL A 493 -18.89 4.12 17.90
CA VAL A 493 -20.14 3.52 18.39
C VAL A 493 -21.30 3.63 17.39
N SER A 494 -21.38 4.71 16.61
CA SER A 494 -22.55 4.98 15.76
C SER A 494 -22.83 3.92 14.69
N ASN A 495 -21.80 3.25 14.18
CA ASN A 495 -21.93 2.21 13.15
C ASN A 495 -22.37 0.85 13.69
N HIS A 496 -22.09 0.56 14.96
CA HIS A 496 -22.51 -0.69 15.62
C HIS A 496 -23.93 -0.61 16.18
N SER A 497 -24.70 0.44 15.87
CA SER A 497 -26.06 0.67 16.37
C SER A 497 -27.08 -0.41 15.96
N GLN A 498 -26.76 -1.24 14.96
CA GLN A 498 -27.53 -2.43 14.58
C GLN A 498 -27.40 -3.56 15.62
N MET A 499 -26.24 -3.66 16.28
CA MET A 499 -26.05 -4.57 17.40
C MET A 499 -26.70 -3.96 18.64
N LYS A 500 -27.57 -4.72 19.32
CA LYS A 500 -28.30 -4.27 20.53
C LYS A 500 -27.38 -4.23 21.76
N PHE A 501 -26.26 -3.52 21.67
CA PHE A 501 -25.32 -3.34 22.77
C PHE A 501 -25.40 -1.89 23.26
N ASN A 502 -25.75 -1.71 24.53
CA ASN A 502 -25.79 -0.39 25.16
C ASN A 502 -24.45 -0.13 25.84
N MET A 503 -23.55 0.60 25.19
CA MET A 503 -22.35 1.12 25.85
C MET A 503 -22.68 2.38 26.64
N ASP A 504 -22.02 2.55 27.78
CA ASP A 504 -22.17 3.77 28.56
C ASP A 504 -21.25 4.88 28.03
N LEU A 505 -21.89 5.91 27.46
CA LEU A 505 -21.25 7.12 26.94
C LEU A 505 -21.49 8.36 27.83
N SER A 506 -21.99 8.18 29.06
CA SER A 506 -22.26 9.27 30.01
C SER A 506 -21.04 10.18 30.22
N SER A 507 -19.90 9.59 30.59
CA SER A 507 -18.60 10.26 30.76
C SER A 507 -18.22 11.19 29.60
N PHE A 508 -18.42 10.78 28.35
CA PHE A 508 -18.10 11.61 27.17
C PHE A 508 -19.08 12.79 27.00
N VAL A 509 -20.35 12.61 27.36
CA VAL A 509 -21.35 13.70 27.34
C VAL A 509 -21.03 14.71 28.44
N ASP A 510 -20.70 14.23 29.63
CA ASP A 510 -20.36 15.07 30.78
C ASP A 510 -19.06 15.85 30.50
N ALA A 511 -18.05 15.19 29.92
CA ALA A 511 -16.82 15.83 29.47
C ALA A 511 -17.07 16.91 28.41
N LEU A 512 -17.94 16.67 27.42
CA LEU A 512 -18.29 17.71 26.44
C LEU A 512 -18.97 18.90 27.11
N TYR A 513 -19.88 18.64 28.06
CA TYR A 513 -20.57 19.70 28.79
C TYR A 513 -19.57 20.55 29.57
N ALA A 514 -18.65 19.94 30.31
CA ALA A 514 -17.57 20.62 31.04
C ALA A 514 -16.61 21.39 30.13
N LEU A 515 -16.34 20.89 28.91
CA LEU A 515 -15.39 21.50 27.96
C LEU A 515 -15.94 22.73 27.21
N LEU A 516 -17.27 22.88 27.12
CA LEU A 516 -17.92 23.97 26.37
C LEU A 516 -17.39 25.39 26.70
N PRO A 517 -17.25 25.80 27.98
CA PRO A 517 -16.71 27.10 28.33
C PRO A 517 -15.27 27.30 27.82
N SER A 518 -14.40 26.31 28.05
CA SER A 518 -13.01 26.33 27.60
C SER A 518 -12.87 26.44 26.07
N ILE A 519 -13.80 25.84 25.32
CA ILE A 519 -13.85 25.97 23.85
C ILE A 519 -14.25 27.39 23.44
N SER A 520 -15.23 27.98 24.11
CA SER A 520 -15.70 29.34 23.78
C SER A 520 -14.66 30.42 24.10
N LEU A 521 -13.75 30.17 25.03
CA LEU A 521 -12.64 31.07 25.36
C LEU A 521 -11.44 30.94 24.41
N ASP A 522 -11.40 29.90 23.57
CA ASP A 522 -10.29 29.65 22.66
C ASP A 522 -10.42 30.46 21.36
N ALA A 523 -9.54 31.43 21.19
CA ALA A 523 -9.49 32.27 19.99
C ALA A 523 -9.21 31.48 18.69
N ASN A 524 -8.67 30.27 18.77
CA ASN A 524 -8.32 29.44 17.62
C ASN A 524 -9.44 28.44 17.21
N ILE A 525 -10.70 28.68 17.58
CA ILE A 525 -11.81 27.74 17.30
C ILE A 525 -12.08 27.51 15.80
N GLU A 526 -11.90 28.54 14.95
CA GLU A 526 -12.06 28.50 13.49
C GLU A 526 -10.72 28.31 12.74
N LEU A 527 -9.63 28.00 13.45
CA LEU A 527 -8.31 27.86 12.84
C LEU A 527 -8.21 26.56 12.03
N SER A 528 -7.93 26.70 10.73
CA SER A 528 -7.66 25.61 9.78
C SER A 528 -6.38 25.91 9.01
N HIS A 529 -5.82 24.89 8.34
CA HIS A 529 -4.74 25.03 7.38
C HIS A 529 -5.10 25.92 6.17
N LYS A 530 -6.42 26.13 5.93
CA LYS A 530 -6.96 27.04 4.89
C LYS A 530 -7.27 28.44 5.40
N SER A 531 -7.15 28.69 6.71
CA SER A 531 -7.47 29.99 7.29
C SER A 531 -6.33 30.97 6.99
N MET A 532 -6.67 32.08 6.33
CA MET A 532 -5.72 33.16 6.07
C MET A 532 -5.41 33.89 7.38
N ARG A 533 -4.16 33.86 7.84
CA ARG A 533 -3.68 34.62 9.01
C ARG A 533 -2.56 35.56 8.57
N LEU A 534 -2.57 36.78 9.10
CA LEU A 534 -1.41 37.66 9.04
C LEU A 534 -0.27 36.99 9.82
N ALA A 535 0.98 37.11 9.35
CA ALA A 535 2.13 36.62 10.10
C ALA A 535 2.15 37.27 11.48
N ASP A 536 2.34 36.47 12.52
CA ASP A 536 2.45 36.99 13.89
C ASP A 536 3.70 37.87 13.96
N PRO A 537 3.60 39.16 14.33
CA PRO A 537 4.77 40.05 14.42
C PRO A 537 5.83 39.57 15.42
N LEU A 538 5.45 38.68 16.36
CA LEU A 538 6.35 38.07 17.35
C LEU A 538 6.69 36.61 17.04
N GLY A 539 6.01 35.99 16.06
CA GLY A 539 6.18 34.58 15.69
C GLY A 539 6.78 34.43 14.30
N SER A 540 8.04 34.01 14.23
CA SER A 540 8.79 33.87 12.96
C SER A 540 8.32 32.70 12.07
N GLU A 541 7.35 31.90 12.49
CA GLU A 541 6.89 30.72 11.73
C GLU A 541 5.38 30.72 11.58
N ILE A 542 4.91 30.73 10.32
CA ILE A 542 3.56 30.26 9.99
C ILE A 542 3.56 28.76 10.28
N LEU A 543 3.22 28.37 11.52
CA LEU A 543 2.90 27.00 11.87
C LEU A 543 1.71 26.58 11.01
N LYS A 544 1.98 25.99 9.85
CA LYS A 544 0.98 25.27 9.06
C LYS A 544 0.70 24.01 9.87
N PRO A 545 -0.47 23.87 10.53
CA PRO A 545 -0.79 22.61 11.17
C PRO A 545 -0.78 21.53 10.09
N SER A 546 -0.02 20.46 10.33
CA SER A 546 0.04 19.29 9.47
C SER A 546 -1.36 18.67 9.39
N VAL A 547 -2.10 19.07 8.35
CA VAL A 547 -3.33 18.43 7.89
C VAL A 547 -4.44 18.29 8.97
N ASN A 548 -4.74 19.36 9.71
CA ASN A 548 -5.97 19.40 10.51
C ASN A 548 -7.19 19.40 9.56
N VAL A 549 -7.83 18.25 9.37
CA VAL A 549 -8.94 18.08 8.40
C VAL A 549 -10.18 18.91 8.78
N SER A 550 -10.51 18.95 10.08
CA SER A 550 -11.65 19.72 10.62
C SER A 550 -11.21 20.79 11.62
N THR A 551 -11.91 21.94 11.60
CA THR A 551 -11.80 22.99 12.62
C THR A 551 -12.39 22.53 13.96
N LYS A 552 -12.03 23.18 15.07
CA LYS A 552 -12.62 22.83 16.39
C LYS A 552 -14.13 23.11 16.42
N ALA A 553 -14.56 24.15 15.70
CA ALA A 553 -15.97 24.43 15.46
C ALA A 553 -16.71 23.25 14.82
N GLU A 554 -16.16 22.67 13.75
CA GLU A 554 -16.74 21.48 13.11
C GLU A 554 -16.73 20.26 14.03
N LEU A 555 -15.65 20.07 14.80
CA LEU A 555 -15.56 18.98 15.78
C LEU A 555 -16.63 19.11 16.87
N LEU A 556 -16.84 20.32 17.39
CA LEU A 556 -17.89 20.62 18.36
C LEU A 556 -19.28 20.31 17.78
N LEU A 557 -19.59 20.79 16.57
CA LEU A 557 -20.87 20.52 15.91
C LEU A 557 -21.07 19.02 15.67
N LYS A 558 -20.03 18.31 15.21
CA LYS A 558 -20.07 16.84 15.07
C LYS A 558 -20.34 16.16 16.40
N ALA A 559 -19.67 16.57 17.48
CA ALA A 559 -19.88 16.00 18.81
C ALA A 559 -21.33 16.20 19.30
N LEU A 560 -21.87 17.41 19.15
CA LEU A 560 -23.25 17.73 19.47
C LEU A 560 -24.25 16.92 18.62
N ASP A 561 -24.00 16.81 17.31
CA ASP A 561 -24.83 16.00 16.42
C ASP A 561 -24.80 14.51 16.78
N TYR A 562 -23.64 13.99 17.19
CA TYR A 562 -23.52 12.61 17.65
C TYR A 562 -24.31 12.36 18.93
N ILE A 563 -24.26 13.26 19.91
CA ILE A 563 -24.96 13.12 21.19
C ILE A 563 -26.48 13.20 21.00
N PHE A 564 -26.96 14.16 20.22
CA PHE A 564 -28.39 14.46 20.16
C PHE A 564 -29.13 13.84 18.97
N PHE A 565 -28.47 13.49 17.86
CA PHE A 565 -29.17 12.95 16.68
C PHE A 565 -28.76 11.53 16.32
N ARG A 566 -27.49 11.15 16.51
CA ARG A 566 -27.00 9.83 16.09
C ARG A 566 -26.97 8.79 17.22
N SER A 567 -26.85 9.22 18.47
CA SER A 567 -26.88 8.34 19.64
C SER A 567 -28.17 8.47 20.44
N LYS A 568 -28.45 7.45 21.26
CA LYS A 568 -29.59 7.45 22.20
C LYS A 568 -29.27 8.20 23.51
N SER A 569 -28.13 8.89 23.58
CA SER A 569 -27.65 9.59 24.77
C SER A 569 -28.35 10.93 25.03
N GLY A 570 -29.09 11.45 24.06
CA GLY A 570 -29.86 12.69 24.18
C GLY A 570 -31.10 12.54 25.06
N THR A 571 -31.07 13.14 26.25
CA THR A 571 -32.22 13.28 27.17
C THR A 571 -32.74 14.71 27.17
N LYS A 572 -34.00 14.91 27.55
CA LYS A 572 -34.64 16.24 27.70
C LYS A 572 -33.84 17.17 28.62
N GLN A 573 -33.44 16.68 29.79
CA GLN A 573 -32.62 17.44 30.76
C GLN A 573 -31.27 17.86 30.17
N ARG A 574 -30.52 16.93 29.55
CA ARG A 574 -29.28 17.25 28.81
C ARG A 574 -29.53 18.29 27.72
N ALA A 575 -30.60 18.17 26.94
CA ALA A 575 -30.88 19.12 25.86
C ALA A 575 -31.11 20.54 26.39
N ALA A 576 -31.85 20.69 27.50
CA ALA A 576 -32.02 21.98 28.18
C ALA A 576 -30.70 22.52 28.77
N ALA A 577 -29.91 21.66 29.43
CA ALA A 577 -28.61 22.02 30.00
C ALA A 577 -27.61 22.52 28.94
N PHE A 578 -27.48 21.76 27.85
CA PHE A 578 -26.63 22.11 26.71
C PHE A 578 -27.15 23.37 26.02
N THR A 579 -28.47 23.55 25.88
CA THR A 579 -29.02 24.78 25.28
C THR A 579 -28.59 26.00 26.08
N LYS A 580 -28.80 26.00 27.40
CA LYS A 580 -28.40 27.11 28.26
C LYS A 580 -26.90 27.40 28.18
N ARG A 581 -26.06 26.37 28.23
CA ARG A 581 -24.60 26.53 28.15
C ARG A 581 -24.13 26.97 26.76
N ILE A 582 -24.73 26.47 25.67
CA ILE A 582 -24.43 26.94 24.31
C ILE A 582 -24.77 28.42 24.17
N TYR A 583 -25.88 28.89 24.72
CA TYR A 583 -26.22 30.31 24.72
C TYR A 583 -25.16 31.18 25.42
N MET A 584 -24.61 30.72 26.55
CA MET A 584 -23.46 31.37 27.20
C MET A 584 -22.22 31.36 26.29
N CYS A 585 -21.94 30.24 25.62
CA CYS A 585 -20.81 30.13 24.70
C CYS A 585 -20.95 31.05 23.49
N VAL A 586 -22.16 31.25 22.96
CA VAL A 586 -22.42 32.10 21.78
C VAL A 586 -22.01 33.56 22.02
N GLU A 587 -21.97 34.02 23.27
CA GLU A 587 -21.47 35.35 23.63
C GLU A 587 -19.97 35.52 23.36
N HIS A 588 -19.21 34.42 23.35
CA HIS A 588 -17.76 34.40 23.21
C HIS A 588 -17.27 33.80 21.88
N THR A 589 -18.17 33.32 21.01
CA THR A 589 -17.78 32.67 19.75
C THR A 589 -17.85 33.59 18.52
N PRO A 590 -16.98 33.38 17.51
CA PRO A 590 -17.03 34.15 16.25
C PRO A 590 -18.32 33.93 15.42
N GLU A 591 -18.59 34.82 14.46
CA GLU A 591 -19.84 34.85 13.69
C GLU A 591 -20.25 33.50 13.07
N LYS A 592 -19.33 32.79 12.40
CA LYS A 592 -19.68 31.56 11.67
C LYS A 592 -20.02 30.43 12.64
N THR A 593 -19.22 30.28 13.69
CA THR A 593 -19.53 29.34 14.77
C THR A 593 -20.87 29.65 15.45
N SER A 594 -21.16 30.92 15.75
CA SER A 594 -22.43 31.35 16.34
C SER A 594 -23.62 31.00 15.44
N ILE A 595 -23.53 31.26 14.13
CA ILE A 595 -24.58 30.89 13.16
C ILE A 595 -24.80 29.37 13.15
N ALA A 596 -23.72 28.58 13.18
CA ALA A 596 -23.82 27.13 13.15
C ALA A 596 -24.42 26.56 14.45
N LEU A 597 -24.07 27.13 15.60
CA LEU A 597 -24.66 26.79 16.90
C LEU A 597 -26.16 27.12 16.94
N LEU A 598 -26.58 28.29 16.43
CA LEU A 598 -28.00 28.64 16.36
C LEU A 598 -28.79 27.68 15.44
N LYS A 599 -28.21 27.27 14.30
CA LYS A 599 -28.82 26.24 13.44
C LYS A 599 -28.91 24.88 14.12
N PHE A 600 -27.91 24.52 14.93
CA PHE A 600 -27.96 23.31 15.74
C PHE A 600 -29.08 23.39 16.78
N LEU A 601 -29.23 24.53 17.47
CA LEU A 601 -30.31 24.76 18.43
C LEU A 601 -31.70 24.70 17.78
N ASP A 602 -31.86 25.20 16.55
CA ASP A 602 -33.09 25.05 15.78
C ASP A 602 -33.44 23.57 15.55
N LYS A 603 -32.46 22.76 15.10
CA LYS A 603 -32.63 21.31 14.99
C LYS A 603 -32.95 20.65 16.33
N LEU A 604 -32.33 21.13 17.42
CA LEU A 604 -32.55 20.59 18.75
C LEU A 604 -33.97 20.88 19.25
N MET A 605 -34.49 22.09 19.02
CA MET A 605 -35.88 22.48 19.31
C MET A 605 -36.90 21.66 18.51
N ASN A 606 -36.58 21.25 17.27
CA ASN A 606 -37.44 20.33 16.51
C ASN A 606 -37.59 18.97 17.21
N LYS A 607 -36.51 18.47 17.83
CA LYS A 607 -36.50 17.16 18.50
C LYS A 607 -37.03 17.23 19.95
N TYR A 608 -36.74 18.31 20.66
CA TYR A 608 -37.11 18.54 22.06
C TYR A 608 -37.86 19.88 22.19
N PRO A 609 -39.18 19.91 22.01
CA PRO A 609 -39.97 21.15 22.04
C PRO A 609 -39.98 21.84 23.41
N GLU A 610 -39.74 21.08 24.48
CA GLU A 610 -39.68 21.56 25.88
C GLU A 610 -38.60 22.62 26.11
N ILE A 611 -37.60 22.71 25.23
CA ILE A 611 -36.57 23.75 25.24
C ILE A 611 -37.22 25.15 25.05
N GLY A 612 -38.38 25.23 24.38
CA GLY A 612 -39.13 26.47 24.20
C GLY A 612 -39.45 27.17 25.52
N GLY A 613 -39.68 26.41 26.60
CA GLY A 613 -39.94 26.96 27.93
C GLY A 613 -38.79 27.80 28.49
N LEU A 614 -37.54 27.57 28.06
CA LEU A 614 -36.38 28.35 28.52
C LEU A 614 -36.38 29.80 28.01
N TYR A 615 -37.16 30.10 26.97
CA TYR A 615 -37.31 31.44 26.40
C TYR A 615 -38.38 32.27 27.13
N SER A 616 -39.26 31.61 27.90
CA SER A 616 -40.35 32.22 28.64
C SER A 616 -39.94 32.40 30.11
N THR A 617 -40.35 33.52 30.72
CA THR A 617 -40.20 33.73 32.16
C THR A 617 -41.38 33.17 32.96
N GLU A 618 -42.51 32.90 32.28
CA GLU A 618 -43.77 32.48 32.89
C GLU A 618 -43.86 30.95 33.04
N ASP A 619 -43.26 30.20 32.10
CA ASP A 619 -43.31 28.73 32.05
C ASP A 619 -42.18 28.05 32.85
N ARG A 620 -41.93 28.50 34.09
CA ARG A 620 -40.93 27.86 34.97
C ARG A 620 -41.49 26.59 35.58
N ILE A 621 -41.01 25.45 35.12
CA ILE A 621 -41.41 24.12 35.62
C ILE A 621 -40.55 23.68 36.83
N GLY A 622 -39.35 24.25 37.01
CA GLY A 622 -38.38 23.82 38.03
C GLY A 622 -38.25 24.73 39.26
N ASN A 623 -38.08 24.12 40.44
CA ASN A 623 -37.68 24.80 41.68
C ASN A 623 -36.15 24.91 41.78
N GLY A 624 -35.64 26.04 42.27
CA GLY A 624 -34.20 26.25 42.54
C GLY A 624 -33.52 27.24 41.59
N LYS A 625 -32.18 27.23 41.57
CA LYS A 625 -31.34 28.08 40.72
C LYS A 625 -30.51 27.22 39.77
N PHE A 626 -30.26 27.74 38.57
CA PHE A 626 -29.32 27.14 37.62
C PHE A 626 -27.88 27.28 38.13
N ILE A 627 -27.13 26.18 38.15
CA ILE A 627 -25.74 26.14 38.60
C ILE A 627 -24.83 26.17 37.36
N MET A 628 -24.19 27.31 37.13
CA MET A 628 -23.35 27.53 35.94
C MET A 628 -22.08 26.67 35.94
N GLU A 629 -21.45 26.51 37.11
CA GLU A 629 -20.17 25.81 37.33
C GLU A 629 -20.28 24.28 37.34
N ALA A 630 -21.49 23.73 37.25
CA ALA A 630 -21.67 22.28 37.31
C ALA A 630 -21.02 21.59 36.10
N GLU A 631 -20.08 20.67 36.34
CA GLU A 631 -19.42 19.91 35.26
C GLU A 631 -20.34 18.83 34.66
N THR A 632 -21.34 18.38 35.42
CA THR A 632 -22.32 17.37 34.98
C THR A 632 -23.65 18.01 34.59
N PRO A 633 -24.23 17.71 33.41
CA PRO A 633 -25.53 18.21 32.98
C PRO A 633 -26.69 17.89 33.95
N ALA A 634 -26.61 16.78 34.67
CA ALA A 634 -27.65 16.38 35.62
C ALA A 634 -27.70 17.26 36.88
N LEU A 635 -26.58 17.92 37.23
CA LEU A 635 -26.43 18.71 38.45
C LEU A 635 -26.70 20.21 38.23
N CYS A 636 -26.85 20.68 36.98
CA CYS A 636 -26.98 22.10 36.68
C CYS A 636 -28.40 22.67 36.90
N ASN A 637 -29.41 21.82 37.14
CA ASN A 637 -30.83 22.20 37.24
C ASN A 637 -31.34 23.05 36.06
N PRO A 638 -31.35 22.50 34.83
CA PRO A 638 -31.57 23.27 33.61
C PRO A 638 -33.01 23.79 33.45
N GLU A 639 -34.00 23.13 34.05
CA GLU A 639 -35.42 23.50 33.96
C GLU A 639 -35.74 24.81 34.71
N SER A 640 -34.85 25.24 35.60
CA SER A 640 -34.94 26.53 36.30
C SER A 640 -34.28 27.69 35.55
N ALA A 641 -33.58 27.41 34.45
CA ALA A 641 -32.82 28.40 33.70
C ALA A 641 -33.71 29.23 32.76
N THR A 642 -33.31 30.48 32.55
CA THR A 642 -33.93 31.41 31.58
C THR A 642 -32.85 31.95 30.66
N LEU A 643 -33.11 32.05 29.36
CA LEU A 643 -32.11 32.44 28.35
C LEU A 643 -31.93 33.96 28.26
N TRP A 644 -31.35 34.58 29.30
CA TRP A 644 -31.03 36.01 29.30
C TRP A 644 -30.04 36.42 28.20
N GLU A 645 -29.15 35.51 27.81
CA GLU A 645 -28.14 35.70 26.77
C GLU A 645 -28.80 36.02 25.43
N ASN A 646 -30.00 35.49 25.18
CA ASN A 646 -30.79 35.81 23.99
C ASN A 646 -31.06 37.32 23.89
N SER A 647 -31.42 37.96 25.00
CA SER A 647 -31.68 39.41 25.03
C SER A 647 -30.42 40.24 24.74
N LEU A 648 -29.26 39.78 25.20
CA LEU A 648 -27.97 40.42 24.92
C LEU A 648 -27.59 40.26 23.44
N LEU A 649 -27.71 39.05 22.91
CA LEU A 649 -27.31 38.71 21.55
C LEU A 649 -28.23 39.31 20.46
N ILE A 650 -29.42 39.81 20.80
CA ILE A 650 -30.24 40.63 19.88
C ILE A 650 -29.49 41.89 19.42
N ASN A 651 -28.54 42.37 20.21
CA ASN A 651 -27.69 43.52 19.92
C ASN A 651 -26.34 43.13 19.30
N HIS A 652 -26.19 41.89 18.82
CA HIS A 652 -24.97 41.43 18.16
C HIS A 652 -24.67 42.21 16.88
N TYR A 653 -23.39 42.49 16.61
CA TYR A 653 -22.96 43.31 15.46
C TYR A 653 -23.29 42.70 14.10
N CYS A 654 -23.24 41.36 13.99
CA CYS A 654 -23.58 40.64 12.76
C CYS A 654 -25.10 40.46 12.61
N PRO A 655 -25.74 40.95 11.52
CA PRO A 655 -27.19 40.92 11.36
C PRO A 655 -27.77 39.52 11.12
N THR A 656 -26.97 38.57 10.61
CA THR A 656 -27.41 37.18 10.39
C THR A 656 -27.59 36.44 11.71
N VAL A 657 -26.70 36.67 12.68
CA VAL A 657 -26.80 36.15 14.05
C VAL A 657 -28.07 36.68 14.71
N VAL A 658 -28.31 38.00 14.63
CA VAL A 658 -29.53 38.64 15.16
C VAL A 658 -30.81 38.05 14.54
N LYS A 659 -30.82 37.82 13.22
CA LYS A 659 -31.95 37.15 12.54
C LYS A 659 -32.18 35.74 13.07
N GLY A 660 -31.12 34.95 13.26
CA GLY A 660 -31.22 33.59 13.80
C GLY A 660 -31.77 33.55 15.22
N ILE A 661 -31.35 34.49 16.08
CA ILE A 661 -31.81 34.60 17.46
C ILE A 661 -33.28 35.00 17.54
N ARG A 662 -33.69 36.03 16.77
CA ARG A 662 -35.09 36.45 16.68
C ARG A 662 -35.98 35.35 16.13
N PHE A 663 -35.49 34.59 15.15
CA PHE A 663 -36.21 33.44 14.62
C PHE A 663 -36.47 32.39 15.70
N LEU A 664 -35.44 31.97 16.45
CA LEU A 664 -35.61 31.00 17.54
C LEU A 664 -36.54 31.51 18.65
N GLY A 665 -36.43 32.79 19.03
CA GLY A 665 -37.30 33.40 20.05
C GLY A 665 -38.75 33.64 19.59
N ASN A 666 -39.01 33.79 18.29
CA ASN A 666 -40.37 33.82 17.77
C ASN A 666 -40.95 32.41 17.67
N ARG A 667 -40.14 31.46 17.21
CA ARG A 667 -40.50 30.05 17.09
C ARG A 667 -40.91 29.45 18.44
N SER A 668 -40.23 29.81 19.54
CA SER A 668 -40.61 29.35 20.88
C SER A 668 -42.01 29.80 21.30
N LYS A 669 -42.49 30.95 20.78
CA LYS A 669 -43.85 31.45 21.05
C LYS A 669 -44.92 30.75 20.23
N GLU A 670 -44.57 30.20 19.07
CA GLU A 670 -45.48 29.45 18.20
C GLU A 670 -45.67 27.99 18.65
N SER A 671 -44.75 27.46 19.45
CA SER A 671 -44.79 26.09 19.98
C SER A 671 -45.59 25.92 21.28
N HIS A 672 -46.17 27.00 21.80
CA HIS A 672 -47.00 27.02 23.01
C HIS A 672 -48.49 26.99 22.69
#